data_AF-A0A5C1MIQ6-F1
#
_entry.id   AF-A0A5C1MIQ6-F1
#
_cell.length_a   1.000
_cell.length_b   1.000
_cell.length_c   1.000
_cell.angle_alpha   90.00
_cell.angle_beta   90.00
_cell.angle_gamma   90.00
#
_symmetry.space_group_name_H-M   'P 1'
#
loop_
_entity.id
_entity.type
_entity.pdbx_description
1 polymer ?
#
loop_
_entity_poly.entity_id
_entity_poly.type
_entity_poly.pdbx_seq_one_letter_code
_entity_poly.pdbx_strand_id
1 'polypeptide(L)'
;MNAPRPHSAAPAVSIVIPVHNQLHFTRQCLASLEKGTEPGLFEVVVIDDASHDGTEEALRALADATPWLRYFRNSVNRGFAASCNQGAVLAQGDYLLFLNNDTMVTAGWLSTLVAVLESRPDVGIVGPKLVFPDDTIQHCGKVWGDHLAPRSNPDHLYYREPADAAHVNRSRDYQAITGACMLLRRAEFFRYGPFDEQYENGWEDDDLCYAYREQGLRIHYCAAATVVHFQSISLNDGLSQEERLLKELSGQAAAGAPPDPRLPGLYQKVEQRLLGIRARFERNRSRFFDKWGRRVFRDDYRYFQADGLEERFLDVGRRPLPLVSIIILTINQLPYTMECVASIQRHTREPYELIFIDNGSTDGTVPWLRALAAREPDTCRVIENSANLGFAKGCNQGLEAAQGDYLLLLNNDVVVTEGWLSGLLDCFRHRPETGIVGPLTNNISGIQRLPGAPPAPRDGIDEFAAALRARFAGRRIYNRRIVGFCMLFTRDLLNRVGYLDDSFGNGNFEDDDYCLRAELEGFRNLIAGDVFIHHYGSVSFRGNNLDYAQSMAGNRGVFNRKWNRTITEPALARKVVTLKTLEEAERLRRLGRSNAAVEVLLKDGIAQIPGEMFFYCTIAAILLEGGMAAEALQTLRPAPRLDETPWALYLLAQAAGLLAQEGVARDAARRAGRCHPAYPHLHLIRGVIALRHGEPALAAEAFGAAAAMDPSSPDAFCGLAQAAEAANDRGAAFEWYRRACIVDPACLEAARGLHRHAAGPGEQALARGLFEEALHFRDDDRDLRYLLIDLLIKAGDLPAALAHAERAMVLFGADPGLVNAALALRRPLGPLVIPLEAAARGTSVSLCMIAKNEARDLPRCLASLKPVVDEIVLCDTGSSDGTREIAEAFGARVVGHAWTGDFSAARNCALAAATGAWILVMDADEVISPLDYEALRDLVGRPRDGMVAYTITTRNYTNKLVEKWQEQDGRYPAEEAGRGWLPSDKVRLFPNRPEIRFENAIHEMVEPTLERLKIPCPTATRVVVHHYGYLDDKRQDQKKALYYEIGVKKLAESGGSPKAIVELAIQAAGIERYEEAIELWQRALPYNPESALAYFNLGYANLCLGRYDEAYRATKRSLELQGDYREAVANLALIEVFRGRHQAALHLLDERQAADRDDYVMFDLVRAVACCCNHEPERGEGCFRSVVERHVEFGTFVETAARHLRQAGRGADAAAVVGAAGKAGCRLGGGS
;
A
#
# COMPACT_ATOMS: atom_id res chain seq x y z
N MET A 1 76.14 18.53 18.03
CA MET A 1 75.72 18.15 19.40
C MET A 1 74.83 16.93 19.26
N ASN A 2 75.10 15.88 20.06
CA ASN A 2 74.51 14.55 19.97
C ASN A 2 73.06 14.48 20.53
N ALA A 3 72.29 13.53 19.98
CA ALA A 3 71.13 12.79 20.53
C ALA A 3 69.70 13.38 20.32
N PRO A 4 68.64 12.53 20.20
CA PRO A 4 68.60 11.10 20.54
C PRO A 4 68.39 10.14 19.35
N ARG A 5 68.85 8.91 19.60
CA ARG A 5 68.75 7.70 18.77
C ARG A 5 67.28 7.22 18.77
N PRO A 6 66.67 6.83 17.63
CA PRO A 6 65.30 6.27 17.59
C PRO A 6 65.23 4.81 18.08
N HIS A 7 66.16 4.44 18.97
CA HIS A 7 66.35 3.09 19.46
C HIS A 7 66.78 3.14 20.92
N SER A 8 65.85 2.80 21.81
CA SER A 8 66.27 2.27 23.09
C SER A 8 66.71 0.82 22.86
N ALA A 9 67.86 0.44 23.41
CA ALA A 9 68.24 -0.98 23.52
C ALA A 9 67.29 -1.76 24.47
N ALA A 10 66.37 -1.05 25.13
CA ALA A 10 65.30 -1.55 25.97
C ALA A 10 64.03 -0.69 25.71
N PRO A 11 63.22 -0.96 24.66
CA PRO A 11 61.97 -0.24 24.43
C PRO A 11 61.03 -0.44 25.62
N ALA A 12 60.20 0.54 25.96
CA ALA A 12 59.21 0.34 27.04
C ALA A 12 58.03 -0.51 26.54
N VAL A 13 57.58 -0.25 25.31
CA VAL A 13 56.44 -0.94 24.70
C VAL A 13 56.85 -1.67 23.42
N SER A 14 56.42 -2.91 23.25
CA SER A 14 56.45 -3.59 21.96
C SER A 14 55.06 -3.61 21.35
N ILE A 15 54.90 -2.94 20.20
CA ILE A 15 53.66 -2.94 19.42
C ILE A 15 53.69 -4.14 18.47
N VAL A 16 52.81 -5.10 18.71
CA VAL A 16 52.64 -6.31 17.88
C VAL A 16 51.52 -6.08 16.88
N ILE A 17 51.84 -6.20 15.60
CA ILE A 17 50.88 -6.02 14.50
C ILE A 17 50.81 -7.31 13.68
N PRO A 18 49.75 -8.12 13.80
CA PRO A 18 49.49 -9.22 12.89
C PRO A 18 49.03 -8.68 11.52
N VAL A 19 49.56 -9.23 10.44
CA VAL A 19 49.23 -8.80 9.06
C VAL A 19 48.91 -10.02 8.20
N HIS A 20 47.81 -9.95 7.47
CA HIS A 20 47.52 -10.87 6.37
C HIS A 20 46.89 -10.08 5.22
N ASN A 21 47.67 -9.85 4.16
CA ASN A 21 47.34 -8.97 3.03
C ASN A 21 47.06 -7.51 3.46
N GLN A 22 46.35 -6.77 2.60
CA GLN A 22 45.94 -5.39 2.81
C GLN A 22 47.12 -4.41 3.01
N LEU A 23 48.18 -4.56 2.21
CA LEU A 23 49.41 -3.74 2.30
C LEU A 23 49.17 -2.24 2.47
N HIS A 24 48.16 -1.68 1.81
CA HIS A 24 47.88 -0.25 1.86
C HIS A 24 47.48 0.23 3.27
N PHE A 25 46.69 -0.55 4.01
CA PHE A 25 46.34 -0.26 5.40
C PHE A 25 47.54 -0.42 6.32
N THR A 26 48.31 -1.50 6.15
CA THR A 26 49.53 -1.73 6.93
C THR A 26 50.50 -0.55 6.78
N ARG A 27 50.65 0.01 5.57
CA ARG A 27 51.46 1.22 5.34
C ARG A 27 50.90 2.46 6.06
N GLN A 28 49.59 2.66 6.04
CA GLN A 28 48.95 3.78 6.75
C GLN A 28 49.11 3.65 8.27
N CYS A 29 48.93 2.45 8.81
CA CYS A 29 49.15 2.14 10.22
C CYS A 29 50.60 2.45 10.63
N LEU A 30 51.59 1.92 9.91
CA LEU A 30 53.01 2.16 10.21
C LEU A 30 53.41 3.65 10.08
N ALA A 31 52.91 4.35 9.05
CA ALA A 31 53.13 5.79 8.90
C ALA A 31 52.49 6.60 10.03
N SER A 32 51.31 6.18 10.51
CA SER A 32 50.65 6.83 11.65
C SER A 32 51.42 6.61 12.95
N LEU A 33 52.04 5.44 13.14
CA LEU A 33 52.89 5.14 14.30
C LEU A 33 54.13 6.03 14.33
N GLU A 34 54.81 6.18 13.18
CA GLU A 34 55.99 7.05 13.06
C GLU A 34 55.68 8.51 13.40
N LYS A 35 54.50 8.99 12.99
CA LYS A 35 54.07 10.39 13.19
C LYS A 35 53.44 10.65 14.55
N GLY A 36 52.66 9.69 15.07
CA GLY A 36 51.76 9.87 16.21
C GLY A 36 52.30 9.34 17.54
N THR A 37 53.46 8.66 17.53
CA THR A 37 54.01 7.99 18.73
C THR A 37 55.36 8.58 19.12
N GLU A 38 55.62 8.72 20.41
CA GLU A 38 56.80 9.37 20.94
C GLU A 38 58.10 8.60 20.59
N PRO A 39 59.13 9.28 20.04
CA PRO A 39 60.38 8.62 19.66
C PRO A 39 61.07 7.93 20.83
N GLY A 40 61.49 6.67 20.63
CA GLY A 40 62.26 5.89 21.62
C GLY A 40 61.42 5.16 22.68
N LEU A 41 60.11 5.36 22.71
CA LEU A 41 59.19 4.68 23.64
C LEU A 41 58.89 3.23 23.21
N PHE A 42 58.93 2.95 21.90
CA PHE A 42 58.40 1.72 21.34
C PHE A 42 59.36 1.02 20.36
N GLU A 43 59.13 -0.28 20.16
CA GLU A 43 59.46 -1.01 18.93
C GLU A 43 58.17 -1.53 18.28
N VAL A 44 58.21 -1.84 16.98
CA VAL A 44 57.12 -2.52 16.28
C VAL A 44 57.58 -3.88 15.81
N VAL A 45 56.81 -4.91 16.16
CA VAL A 45 56.99 -6.29 15.71
C VAL A 45 55.83 -6.66 14.80
N VAL A 46 56.08 -6.68 13.50
CA VAL A 46 55.10 -7.11 12.49
C VAL A 46 55.23 -8.60 12.24
N ILE A 47 54.12 -9.33 12.41
CA ILE A 47 54.00 -10.75 12.09
C ILE A 47 53.14 -10.88 10.84
N ASP A 48 53.78 -11.09 9.69
CA ASP A 48 53.12 -11.37 8.42
C ASP A 48 52.74 -12.84 8.34
N ASP A 49 51.44 -13.10 8.44
CA ASP A 49 50.84 -14.41 8.53
C ASP A 49 50.55 -15.00 7.14
N ALA A 50 51.60 -15.09 6.33
CA ALA A 50 51.60 -15.62 4.96
C ALA A 50 50.79 -14.77 3.94
N SER A 51 51.02 -13.46 3.90
CA SER A 51 50.46 -12.56 2.88
C SER A 51 50.95 -12.89 1.46
N HIS A 52 50.16 -12.52 0.46
CA HIS A 52 50.41 -12.77 -0.96
C HIS A 52 50.09 -11.58 -1.89
N ASP A 53 49.94 -10.37 -1.33
CA ASP A 53 49.57 -9.13 -2.05
C ASP A 53 50.75 -8.15 -2.22
N GLY A 54 51.99 -8.64 -2.12
CA GLY A 54 53.20 -7.80 -2.14
C GLY A 54 53.61 -7.24 -0.77
N THR A 55 52.93 -7.66 0.30
CA THR A 55 53.23 -7.25 1.68
C THR A 55 54.64 -7.61 2.13
N GLU A 56 55.14 -8.79 1.76
CA GLU A 56 56.49 -9.22 2.17
C GLU A 56 57.59 -8.32 1.62
N GLU A 57 57.58 -8.08 0.31
CA GLU A 57 58.61 -7.30 -0.35
C GLU A 57 58.63 -5.87 0.23
N ALA A 58 57.44 -5.32 0.47
CA ALA A 58 57.27 -3.99 1.01
C ALA A 58 57.73 -3.87 2.47
N LEU A 59 57.34 -4.81 3.35
CA LEU A 59 57.67 -4.75 4.77
C LEU A 59 59.12 -5.14 5.06
N ARG A 60 59.70 -6.05 4.27
CA ARG A 60 61.13 -6.38 4.36
C ARG A 60 61.98 -5.16 4.02
N ALA A 61 61.68 -4.49 2.90
CA ALA A 61 62.37 -3.27 2.50
C ALA A 61 62.20 -2.14 3.54
N LEU A 62 61.02 -2.02 4.15
CA LEU A 62 60.78 -1.03 5.20
C LEU A 62 61.53 -1.37 6.49
N ALA A 63 61.57 -2.63 6.91
CA ALA A 63 62.32 -3.05 8.10
C ALA A 63 63.83 -2.83 7.95
N ASP A 64 64.38 -3.03 6.74
CA ASP A 64 65.79 -2.73 6.45
C ASP A 64 66.11 -1.23 6.56
N ALA A 65 65.14 -0.36 6.25
CA ALA A 65 65.27 1.10 6.28
C ALA A 65 64.89 1.74 7.62
N THR A 66 64.06 1.07 8.42
CA THR A 66 63.40 1.62 9.61
C THR A 66 63.84 0.86 10.85
N PRO A 67 64.74 1.44 11.67
CA PRO A 67 65.37 0.68 12.73
C PRO A 67 64.37 0.15 13.79
N TRP A 68 63.35 0.95 14.17
CA TRP A 68 62.34 0.57 15.17
C TRP A 68 61.34 -0.51 14.72
N LEU A 69 61.40 -0.97 13.47
CA LEU A 69 60.50 -1.95 12.88
C LEU A 69 61.21 -3.31 12.71
N ARG A 70 60.62 -4.36 13.24
CA ARG A 70 61.07 -5.75 13.07
C ARG A 70 60.00 -6.56 12.37
N TYR A 71 60.37 -7.16 11.26
CA TYR A 71 59.48 -7.92 10.39
C TYR A 71 59.78 -9.42 10.48
N PHE A 72 58.74 -10.22 10.71
CA PHE A 72 58.79 -11.68 10.68
C PHE A 72 57.65 -12.22 9.83
N ARG A 73 57.89 -13.31 9.12
CA ARG A 73 56.90 -13.95 8.24
C ARG A 73 56.68 -15.41 8.60
N ASN A 74 55.43 -15.83 8.62
CA ASN A 74 55.01 -17.23 8.69
C ASN A 74 54.93 -17.85 7.29
N SER A 75 55.22 -19.15 7.23
CA SER A 75 55.09 -19.93 5.98
C SER A 75 53.64 -20.32 5.66
N VAL A 76 52.76 -20.32 6.66
CA VAL A 76 51.33 -20.64 6.57
C VAL A 76 50.54 -19.64 7.42
N ASN A 77 49.29 -19.36 7.03
CA ASN A 77 48.38 -18.53 7.83
C ASN A 77 47.97 -19.32 9.09
N ARG A 78 48.39 -18.83 10.26
CA ARG A 78 48.14 -19.44 11.58
C ARG A 78 47.02 -18.75 12.35
N GLY A 79 46.49 -17.64 11.83
CA GLY A 79 45.43 -16.85 12.45
C GLY A 79 45.94 -15.76 13.39
N PHE A 80 45.01 -14.89 13.80
CA PHE A 80 45.28 -13.72 14.63
C PHE A 80 45.93 -14.08 15.96
N ALA A 81 45.33 -15.00 16.73
CA ALA A 81 45.83 -15.41 18.05
C ALA A 81 47.28 -15.92 18.01
N ALA A 82 47.60 -16.83 17.08
CA ALA A 82 48.95 -17.38 16.93
C ALA A 82 49.97 -16.32 16.50
N SER A 83 49.58 -15.41 15.61
CA SER A 83 50.43 -14.30 15.16
C SER A 83 50.72 -13.32 16.29
N CYS A 84 49.71 -12.95 17.08
CA CYS A 84 49.88 -12.11 18.26
C CYS A 84 50.79 -12.78 19.31
N ASN A 85 50.58 -14.07 19.61
CA ASN A 85 51.42 -14.82 20.54
C ASN A 85 52.89 -14.88 20.11
N GLN A 86 53.13 -15.11 18.82
CA GLN A 86 54.48 -15.11 18.25
C GLN A 86 55.14 -13.73 18.37
N GLY A 87 54.41 -12.66 18.06
CA GLY A 87 54.89 -11.29 18.22
C GLY A 87 55.22 -10.97 19.68
N ALA A 88 54.40 -11.41 20.62
CA ALA A 88 54.63 -11.23 22.05
C ALA A 88 55.90 -11.94 22.55
N VAL A 89 56.25 -13.10 21.99
CA VAL A 89 57.50 -13.82 22.30
C VAL A 89 58.71 -13.03 21.79
N LEU A 90 58.59 -12.43 20.60
CA LEU A 90 59.66 -11.68 19.93
C LEU A 90 59.85 -10.25 20.47
N ALA A 91 58.85 -9.73 21.16
CA ALA A 91 58.85 -8.45 21.83
C ALA A 91 59.99 -8.32 22.86
N GLN A 92 60.48 -7.10 23.07
CA GLN A 92 61.54 -6.74 24.01
C GLN A 92 61.05 -5.83 25.12
N GLY A 93 59.94 -5.12 24.93
CA GLY A 93 59.43 -4.17 25.91
C GLY A 93 58.76 -4.80 27.12
N ASP A 94 58.67 -4.02 28.19
CA ASP A 94 58.01 -4.39 29.45
C ASP A 94 56.48 -4.42 29.29
N TYR A 95 55.95 -3.67 28.32
CA TYR A 95 54.55 -3.67 27.92
C TYR A 95 54.37 -4.24 26.50
N LEU A 96 53.26 -4.94 26.30
CA LEU A 96 52.81 -5.43 25.00
C LEU A 96 51.59 -4.64 24.57
N LEU A 97 51.60 -4.13 23.35
CA LEU A 97 50.44 -3.55 22.71
C LEU A 97 50.08 -4.35 21.46
N PHE A 98 48.87 -4.89 21.40
CA PHE A 98 48.34 -5.50 20.17
C PHE A 98 47.59 -4.44 19.39
N LEU A 99 47.88 -4.32 18.09
CA LEU A 99 47.29 -3.33 17.21
C LEU A 99 46.96 -3.96 15.85
N ASN A 100 45.74 -3.78 15.37
CA ASN A 100 45.36 -4.20 14.02
C ASN A 100 46.04 -3.34 12.95
N ASN A 101 46.31 -3.94 11.79
CA ASN A 101 47.00 -3.27 10.68
C ASN A 101 46.14 -2.22 9.93
N ASP A 102 44.82 -2.20 10.17
CA ASP A 102 43.83 -1.26 9.61
C ASP A 102 43.45 -0.15 10.61
N THR A 103 44.42 0.29 11.40
CA THR A 103 44.28 1.39 12.37
C THR A 103 45.16 2.59 12.02
N MET A 104 44.79 3.76 12.53
CA MET A 104 45.59 4.98 12.51
C MET A 104 45.58 5.61 13.90
N VAL A 105 46.77 5.84 14.45
CA VAL A 105 46.92 6.35 15.82
C VAL A 105 46.97 7.88 15.88
N THR A 106 46.52 8.47 16.99
CA THR A 106 46.60 9.92 17.22
C THR A 106 47.77 10.30 18.13
N ALA A 107 48.23 11.55 18.09
CA ALA A 107 49.32 12.01 18.96
C ALA A 107 49.03 11.77 20.46
N GLY A 108 50.03 11.26 21.20
CA GLY A 108 49.94 11.04 22.65
C GLY A 108 49.12 9.84 23.10
N TRP A 109 48.62 9.02 22.16
CA TRP A 109 47.77 7.87 22.47
C TRP A 109 48.50 6.82 23.35
N LEU A 110 49.76 6.49 23.01
CA LEU A 110 50.50 5.40 23.64
C LEU A 110 50.94 5.73 25.06
N SER A 111 51.56 6.89 25.26
CA SER A 111 51.97 7.37 26.57
C SER A 111 50.79 7.48 27.54
N THR A 112 49.62 7.88 27.03
CA THR A 112 48.37 7.92 27.80
C THR A 112 47.95 6.53 28.29
N LEU A 113 48.04 5.49 27.43
CA LEU A 113 47.74 4.11 27.84
C LEU A 113 48.77 3.56 28.84
N VAL A 114 50.06 3.82 28.61
CA VAL A 114 51.14 3.40 29.53
C VAL A 114 50.96 4.02 30.91
N ALA A 115 50.65 5.32 30.98
CA ALA A 115 50.41 6.03 32.23
C ALA A 115 49.27 5.41 33.06
N VAL A 116 48.24 4.84 32.42
CA VAL A 116 47.18 4.10 33.13
C VAL A 116 47.74 2.86 33.80
N LEU A 117 48.53 2.03 33.09
CA LEU A 117 49.09 0.81 33.67
C LEU A 117 50.16 1.09 34.75
N GLU A 118 50.91 2.17 34.63
CA GLU A 118 51.88 2.58 35.66
C GLU A 118 51.20 3.09 36.93
N SER A 119 50.15 3.91 36.78
CA SER A 119 49.44 4.52 37.92
C SER A 119 48.42 3.59 38.58
N ARG A 120 47.93 2.56 37.87
CA ARG A 120 46.90 1.64 38.34
C ARG A 120 47.36 0.18 38.25
N PRO A 121 48.03 -0.35 39.31
CA PRO A 121 48.41 -1.77 39.39
C PRO A 121 47.21 -2.74 39.39
N ASP A 122 46.01 -2.26 39.69
CA ASP A 122 44.76 -3.03 39.63
C ASP A 122 44.23 -3.20 38.19
N VAL A 123 44.75 -2.46 37.21
CA VAL A 123 44.37 -2.56 35.79
C VAL A 123 45.35 -3.50 35.08
N GLY A 124 44.81 -4.56 34.48
CA GLY A 124 45.59 -5.56 33.76
C GLY A 124 45.66 -5.32 32.25
N ILE A 125 44.56 -4.83 31.65
CA ILE A 125 44.47 -4.51 30.23
C ILE A 125 43.84 -3.12 30.09
N VAL A 126 44.40 -2.28 29.21
CA VAL A 126 43.83 -0.98 28.84
C VAL A 126 43.69 -0.82 27.33
N GLY A 127 42.57 -0.25 26.87
CA GLY A 127 42.36 0.07 25.44
C GLY A 127 41.87 1.50 25.23
N PRO A 128 42.11 2.08 24.04
CA PRO A 128 41.70 3.44 23.70
C PRO A 128 40.24 3.52 23.22
N LYS A 129 39.80 4.74 22.96
CA LYS A 129 38.62 5.05 22.15
C LYS A 129 38.88 4.74 20.69
N LEU A 130 38.08 3.84 20.11
CA LEU A 130 38.12 3.57 18.68
C LEU A 130 37.01 4.33 17.96
N VAL A 131 37.39 5.05 16.92
CA VAL A 131 36.47 5.82 16.07
C VAL A 131 36.57 5.34 14.62
N PHE A 132 35.48 5.47 13.90
CA PHE A 132 35.47 5.36 12.44
C PHE A 132 36.05 6.64 11.79
N PRO A 133 36.42 6.60 10.50
CA PRO A 133 36.87 7.80 9.77
C PRO A 133 35.81 8.92 9.65
N ASP A 134 34.55 8.65 9.99
CA ASP A 134 33.43 9.60 10.01
C ASP A 134 33.19 10.23 11.40
N ASP A 135 34.16 10.11 12.32
CA ASP A 135 34.10 10.61 13.70
C ASP A 135 32.97 10.00 14.56
N THR A 136 32.47 8.82 14.20
CA THR A 136 31.55 8.05 15.05
C THR A 136 32.27 6.95 15.85
N ILE A 137 31.74 6.62 17.03
CA ILE A 137 32.31 5.61 17.92
C ILE A 137 32.18 4.21 17.31
N GLN A 138 33.28 3.47 17.37
CA GLN A 138 33.30 2.05 17.05
C GLN A 138 33.51 1.20 18.32
N HIS A 139 34.33 1.67 19.26
CA HIS A 139 34.55 0.95 20.51
C HIS A 139 34.85 1.90 21.67
N CYS A 140 34.15 1.69 22.78
CA CYS A 140 34.43 2.34 24.06
C CYS A 140 34.28 1.39 25.25
N GLY A 141 34.37 0.07 25.01
CA GLY A 141 34.04 -0.99 25.95
C GLY A 141 33.05 -2.01 25.36
N LYS A 142 33.18 -3.28 25.74
CA LYS A 142 32.18 -4.32 25.45
C LYS A 142 31.34 -4.58 26.70
N VAL A 143 30.02 -4.66 26.52
CA VAL A 143 29.05 -4.93 27.59
C VAL A 143 28.21 -6.16 27.27
N TRP A 144 27.64 -6.75 28.30
CA TRP A 144 26.71 -7.87 28.15
C TRP A 144 25.28 -7.41 28.45
N GLY A 145 24.38 -7.69 27.51
CA GLY A 145 22.94 -7.54 27.69
C GLY A 145 22.33 -8.72 28.44
N ASP A 146 21.11 -9.15 28.09
CA ASP A 146 20.50 -10.34 28.70
C ASP A 146 21.28 -11.61 28.30
N HIS A 147 21.96 -12.20 29.28
CA HIS A 147 22.79 -13.40 29.14
C HIS A 147 21.95 -14.69 29.14
N LEU A 148 20.65 -14.62 29.49
CA LEU A 148 19.70 -15.75 29.42
C LEU A 148 19.01 -15.86 28.05
N ALA A 149 19.21 -14.89 27.15
CA ALA A 149 18.70 -14.97 25.78
C ALA A 149 19.49 -16.03 24.98
N PRO A 150 18.81 -16.95 24.28
CA PRO A 150 19.48 -17.86 23.36
C PRO A 150 20.13 -17.01 22.26
N ARG A 151 21.47 -16.91 22.27
CA ARG A 151 22.36 -16.10 21.39
C ARG A 151 22.88 -14.75 21.93
N SER A 152 22.99 -14.58 23.25
CA SER A 152 23.67 -13.40 23.84
C SER A 152 25.15 -13.27 23.40
N ASN A 153 25.55 -12.09 22.93
CA ASN A 153 26.91 -11.74 22.49
C ASN A 153 27.38 -10.44 23.21
N PRO A 154 28.70 -10.20 23.34
CA PRO A 154 29.20 -8.94 23.87
C PRO A 154 29.04 -7.82 22.84
N ASP A 155 28.35 -6.75 23.22
CA ASP A 155 28.08 -5.60 22.35
C ASP A 155 29.07 -4.46 22.61
N HIS A 156 29.48 -3.76 21.54
CA HIS A 156 30.24 -2.52 21.65
C HIS A 156 29.33 -1.40 22.14
N LEU A 157 29.56 -0.91 23.35
CA LEU A 157 28.73 0.14 23.95
C LEU A 157 28.87 1.45 23.14
N TYR A 158 27.77 2.21 23.00
CA TYR A 158 27.72 3.49 22.27
C TYR A 158 28.19 3.44 20.80
N TYR A 159 28.08 2.28 20.16
CA TYR A 159 28.41 2.13 18.74
C TYR A 159 27.63 3.15 17.88
N ARG A 160 28.34 3.83 16.97
CA ARG A 160 27.87 4.91 16.09
C ARG A 160 27.46 6.23 16.77
N GLU A 161 27.69 6.40 18.06
CA GLU A 161 27.54 7.71 18.70
C GLU A 161 28.59 8.72 18.22
N PRO A 162 28.32 10.04 18.28
CA PRO A 162 29.34 11.06 18.03
C PRO A 162 30.54 10.91 18.98
N ALA A 163 31.77 10.98 18.44
CA ALA A 163 32.99 10.77 19.23
C ALA A 163 33.25 11.86 20.30
N ASP A 164 32.56 12.99 20.22
CA ASP A 164 32.59 14.11 21.17
C ASP A 164 31.52 14.03 22.26
N ALA A 165 30.62 13.03 22.22
CA ALA A 165 29.56 12.89 23.22
C ALA A 165 30.12 12.75 24.65
N ALA A 166 29.47 13.39 25.62
CA ALA A 166 29.98 13.48 26.98
C ALA A 166 30.13 12.09 27.67
N HIS A 167 29.28 11.12 27.31
CA HIS A 167 29.29 9.78 27.91
C HIS A 167 30.38 8.87 27.31
N VAL A 168 30.73 9.05 26.03
CA VAL A 168 31.80 8.26 25.38
C VAL A 168 33.19 8.78 25.78
N ASN A 169 33.28 10.04 26.20
CA ASN A 169 34.51 10.67 26.69
C ASN A 169 34.78 10.44 28.20
N ARG A 170 34.25 9.35 28.77
CA ARG A 170 34.49 8.95 30.17
C ARG A 170 35.29 7.65 30.24
N SER A 171 36.49 7.71 30.82
CA SER A 171 37.29 6.50 31.10
C SER A 171 36.67 5.69 32.23
N ARG A 172 36.54 4.37 32.04
CA ARG A 172 35.90 3.45 33.01
C ARG A 172 36.25 2.00 32.74
N ASP A 173 35.95 1.14 33.72
CA ASP A 173 36.26 -0.28 33.65
C ASP A 173 35.10 -1.06 32.99
N TYR A 174 35.42 -2.07 32.18
CA TYR A 174 34.48 -2.94 31.45
C TYR A 174 34.76 -4.42 31.68
N GLN A 175 33.85 -5.27 31.21
CA GLN A 175 34.03 -6.72 31.23
C GLN A 175 35.02 -7.21 30.18
N ALA A 176 35.06 -6.55 29.02
CA ALA A 176 36.00 -6.80 27.95
C ALA A 176 36.20 -5.54 27.09
N ILE A 177 37.29 -5.54 26.33
CA ILE A 177 37.60 -4.56 25.29
C ILE A 177 38.09 -5.30 24.04
N THR A 178 38.10 -4.63 22.90
CA THR A 178 38.47 -5.29 21.63
C THR A 178 39.98 -5.43 21.44
N GLY A 179 40.39 -6.52 20.80
CA GLY A 179 41.76 -6.81 20.36
C GLY A 179 42.29 -5.90 19.26
N ALA A 180 41.46 -5.02 18.67
CA ALA A 180 41.91 -4.08 17.66
C ALA A 180 42.98 -3.11 18.19
N CYS A 181 42.92 -2.78 19.48
CA CYS A 181 43.97 -2.05 20.18
C CYS A 181 43.91 -2.30 21.69
N MET A 182 44.91 -2.99 22.26
CA MET A 182 44.99 -3.24 23.70
C MET A 182 46.43 -3.29 24.22
N LEU A 183 46.69 -2.63 25.35
CA LEU A 183 47.97 -2.58 26.05
C LEU A 183 47.89 -3.36 27.37
N LEU A 184 48.94 -4.12 27.67
CA LEU A 184 49.06 -4.92 28.89
C LEU A 184 50.54 -5.12 29.28
N ARG A 185 50.82 -5.59 30.49
CA ARG A 185 52.19 -5.91 30.93
C ARG A 185 52.64 -7.24 30.34
N ARG A 186 53.85 -7.27 29.78
CA ARG A 186 54.41 -8.47 29.16
C ARG A 186 54.50 -9.65 30.14
N ALA A 187 54.93 -9.39 31.37
CA ALA A 187 55.03 -10.43 32.39
C ALA A 187 53.66 -11.04 32.75
N GLU A 188 52.60 -10.24 32.70
CA GLU A 188 51.23 -10.69 32.97
C GLU A 188 50.68 -11.51 31.80
N PHE A 189 50.99 -11.15 30.55
CA PHE A 189 50.56 -11.88 29.36
C PHE A 189 50.99 -13.35 29.42
N PHE A 190 52.28 -13.59 29.68
CA PHE A 190 52.82 -14.94 29.77
C PHE A 190 52.39 -15.69 31.03
N ARG A 191 51.94 -14.97 32.07
CA ARG A 191 51.52 -15.57 33.34
C ARG A 191 50.05 -15.96 33.35
N TYR A 192 49.17 -15.08 32.87
CA TYR A 192 47.72 -15.22 33.00
C TYR A 192 47.06 -15.78 31.75
N GLY A 193 47.72 -15.67 30.59
CA GLY A 193 47.29 -16.36 29.39
C GLY A 193 47.71 -15.61 28.13
N PRO A 194 48.49 -16.23 27.22
CA PRO A 194 48.52 -15.78 25.83
C PRO A 194 47.13 -15.96 25.19
N PHE A 195 46.91 -15.40 23.99
CA PHE A 195 45.66 -15.64 23.26
C PHE A 195 45.46 -17.14 23.02
N ASP A 196 44.26 -17.66 23.29
CA ASP A 196 43.96 -19.08 23.03
C ASP A 196 43.86 -19.32 21.51
N GLU A 197 44.87 -19.99 20.96
CA GLU A 197 44.99 -20.29 19.52
C GLU A 197 43.88 -21.20 18.99
N GLN A 198 43.01 -21.74 19.84
CA GLN A 198 41.85 -22.51 19.42
C GLN A 198 40.65 -21.63 19.00
N TYR A 199 40.70 -20.32 19.22
CA TYR A 199 39.75 -19.38 18.63
C TYR A 199 40.12 -19.08 17.18
N GLU A 200 39.18 -19.35 16.28
CA GLU A 200 39.37 -19.09 14.85
C GLU A 200 38.85 -17.68 14.50
N ASN A 201 39.69 -16.64 14.63
CA ASN A 201 39.45 -15.24 14.25
C ASN A 201 38.09 -14.66 14.75
N GLY A 202 38.08 -14.23 16.01
CA GLY A 202 36.97 -13.66 16.77
C GLY A 202 36.81 -14.34 18.15
N TRP A 203 36.58 -13.54 19.21
CA TRP A 203 36.41 -13.93 20.63
C TRP A 203 37.69 -14.18 21.44
N GLU A 204 38.86 -14.23 20.81
CA GLU A 204 40.14 -14.40 21.52
C GLU A 204 40.48 -13.20 22.44
N ASP A 205 40.04 -12.00 22.09
CA ASP A 205 40.18 -10.78 22.89
C ASP A 205 39.27 -10.79 24.11
N ASP A 206 38.04 -11.28 23.96
CA ASP A 206 37.10 -11.50 25.05
C ASP A 206 37.63 -12.57 26.02
N ASP A 207 38.16 -13.69 25.51
CA ASP A 207 38.79 -14.74 26.33
C ASP A 207 39.94 -14.21 27.18
N LEU A 208 40.84 -13.42 26.57
CA LEU A 208 41.97 -12.81 27.25
C LEU A 208 41.54 -11.84 28.35
N CYS A 209 40.53 -10.99 28.08
CA CYS A 209 39.96 -10.08 29.08
C CYS A 209 39.41 -10.85 30.30
N TYR A 210 38.72 -11.97 30.08
CA TYR A 210 38.19 -12.78 31.17
C TYR A 210 39.27 -13.55 31.92
N ALA A 211 40.35 -13.98 31.26
CA ALA A 211 41.51 -14.57 31.93
C ALA A 211 42.17 -13.60 32.92
N TYR A 212 42.30 -12.32 32.56
CA TYR A 212 42.81 -11.27 33.45
C TYR A 212 41.86 -10.96 34.60
N ARG A 213 40.54 -10.89 34.33
CA ARG A 213 39.52 -10.68 35.35
C ARG A 213 39.49 -11.80 36.39
N GLU A 214 39.77 -13.03 35.98
CA GLU A 214 39.88 -14.17 36.91
C GLU A 214 40.99 -14.00 37.96
N GLN A 215 42.01 -13.19 37.64
CA GLN A 215 43.08 -12.83 38.57
C GLN A 215 42.76 -11.60 39.43
N GLY A 216 41.53 -11.06 39.33
CA GLY A 216 41.09 -9.85 40.01
C GLY A 216 41.55 -8.54 39.35
N LEU A 217 42.12 -8.62 38.15
CA LEU A 217 42.55 -7.43 37.40
C LEU A 217 41.39 -6.80 36.62
N ARG A 218 41.43 -5.48 36.48
CA ARG A 218 40.41 -4.71 35.76
C ARG A 218 40.78 -4.52 34.29
N ILE A 219 39.76 -4.46 33.44
CA ILE A 219 39.87 -4.13 32.02
C ILE A 219 39.40 -2.69 31.86
N HIS A 220 40.29 -1.81 31.41
CA HIS A 220 40.06 -0.37 31.42
C HIS A 220 39.93 0.21 30.02
N TYR A 221 38.91 1.04 29.83
CA TYR A 221 38.76 1.90 28.67
C TYR A 221 39.30 3.29 28.99
N CYS A 222 40.26 3.76 28.19
CA CYS A 222 40.86 5.09 28.32
C CYS A 222 40.35 6.04 27.25
N ALA A 223 39.39 6.90 27.60
CA ALA A 223 38.78 7.85 26.68
C ALA A 223 39.74 8.96 26.18
N ALA A 224 40.84 9.19 26.91
CA ALA A 224 41.84 10.20 26.57
C ALA A 224 42.78 9.76 25.42
N ALA A 225 42.84 8.46 25.11
CA ALA A 225 43.57 7.93 23.96
C ALA A 225 42.56 7.61 22.84
N THR A 226 42.85 8.04 21.61
CA THR A 226 42.00 7.78 20.44
C THR A 226 42.78 7.06 19.35
N VAL A 227 42.16 6.09 18.69
CA VAL A 227 42.68 5.39 17.52
C VAL A 227 41.56 5.31 16.48
N VAL A 228 41.84 5.67 15.24
CA VAL A 228 40.91 5.50 14.12
C VAL A 228 41.04 4.07 13.62
N HIS A 229 39.93 3.36 13.46
CA HIS A 229 39.93 1.99 12.95
C HIS A 229 38.98 1.90 11.75
N PHE A 230 39.51 1.45 10.60
CA PHE A 230 38.79 1.45 9.32
C PHE A 230 37.81 0.29 9.15
N GLN A 231 37.50 -0.44 10.24
CA GLN A 231 36.72 -1.68 10.31
C GLN A 231 35.60 -1.76 9.26
N SER A 232 35.93 -2.39 8.13
CA SER A 232 35.03 -2.80 7.03
C SER A 232 35.78 -3.45 5.86
N ILE A 233 37.08 -3.75 5.97
CA ILE A 233 37.90 -4.18 4.81
C ILE A 233 38.79 -5.40 5.11
N SER A 234 39.23 -5.61 6.36
CA SER A 234 39.99 -6.80 6.77
C SER A 234 39.13 -8.08 6.94
N LEU A 235 37.85 -7.93 7.28
CA LEU A 235 36.83 -9.01 7.25
C LEU A 235 36.03 -9.04 5.93
N ASN A 236 36.19 -8.00 5.11
CA ASN A 236 35.45 -7.76 3.89
C ASN A 236 36.45 -7.72 2.72
N ASP A 237 37.05 -8.87 2.42
CA ASP A 237 37.54 -9.11 1.06
C ASP A 237 36.34 -8.92 0.14
N GLY A 238 36.28 -7.77 -0.53
CA GLY A 238 35.14 -7.40 -1.37
C GLY A 238 34.87 -8.49 -2.39
N LEU A 239 33.68 -9.10 -2.33
CA LEU A 239 33.17 -10.20 -3.17
C LEU A 239 34.29 -11.08 -3.74
N SER A 240 34.41 -12.31 -3.25
CA SER A 240 35.20 -13.37 -3.90
C SER A 240 34.94 -13.42 -5.40
N GLN A 241 35.89 -13.98 -6.15
CA GLN A 241 35.73 -14.14 -7.60
C GLN A 241 34.42 -14.88 -7.93
N GLU A 242 34.02 -15.84 -7.09
CA GLU A 242 32.73 -16.53 -7.16
C GLU A 242 31.55 -15.61 -6.89
N GLU A 243 31.61 -14.74 -5.89
CA GLU A 243 30.55 -13.76 -5.59
C GLU A 243 30.44 -12.67 -6.68
N ARG A 244 31.54 -12.28 -7.33
CA ARG A 244 31.55 -11.38 -8.50
C ARG A 244 30.98 -12.05 -9.75
N LEU A 245 31.37 -13.29 -10.00
CA LEU A 245 30.85 -14.09 -11.10
C LEU A 245 29.36 -14.42 -10.90
N LEU A 246 28.94 -14.67 -9.66
CA LEU A 246 27.54 -14.84 -9.28
C LEU A 246 26.75 -13.55 -9.56
N LYS A 247 27.35 -12.39 -9.23
CA LYS A 247 26.78 -11.06 -9.51
C LYS A 247 26.64 -10.79 -11.01
N GLU A 248 27.64 -11.12 -11.83
CA GLU A 248 27.57 -10.97 -13.30
C GLU A 248 26.54 -11.91 -13.95
N LEU A 249 26.61 -13.21 -13.64
CA LEU A 249 25.73 -14.23 -14.27
C LEU A 249 24.28 -14.08 -13.83
N SER A 250 24.04 -13.68 -12.57
CA SER A 250 22.68 -13.43 -12.08
C SER A 250 22.09 -12.12 -12.62
N GLY A 251 22.90 -11.20 -13.17
CA GLY A 251 22.44 -9.98 -13.84
C GLY A 251 21.93 -10.23 -15.27
N GLN A 252 22.47 -11.23 -15.97
CA GLN A 252 22.05 -11.57 -17.33
C GLN A 252 20.67 -12.25 -17.38
N ALA A 253 20.31 -13.02 -16.34
CA ALA A 253 18.99 -13.65 -16.21
C ALA A 253 17.85 -12.64 -15.99
N ALA A 254 18.12 -11.51 -15.32
CA ALA A 254 17.15 -10.43 -15.10
C ALA A 254 16.76 -9.69 -16.40
N ALA A 255 17.56 -9.83 -17.47
CA ALA A 255 17.29 -9.28 -18.80
C ALA A 255 16.50 -10.24 -19.72
N GLY A 256 15.93 -11.33 -19.19
CA GLY A 256 15.13 -12.29 -19.96
C GLY A 256 15.91 -13.40 -20.67
N ALA A 257 17.20 -13.58 -20.35
CA ALA A 257 17.99 -14.71 -20.83
C ALA A 257 17.76 -15.97 -19.97
N PRO A 258 17.84 -17.19 -20.55
CA PRO A 258 17.77 -18.42 -19.78
C PRO A 258 18.90 -18.51 -18.73
N PRO A 259 18.64 -19.05 -17.53
CA PRO A 259 19.60 -19.07 -16.44
C PRO A 259 20.86 -19.88 -16.78
N ASP A 260 22.04 -19.32 -16.49
CA ASP A 260 23.32 -19.97 -16.77
C ASP A 260 23.45 -21.27 -15.94
N PRO A 261 23.75 -22.42 -16.56
CA PRO A 261 23.81 -23.72 -15.88
C PRO A 261 24.88 -23.82 -14.79
N ARG A 262 25.81 -22.85 -14.71
CA ARG A 262 26.82 -22.77 -13.63
C ARG A 262 26.28 -22.16 -12.34
N LEU A 263 25.13 -21.47 -12.37
CA LEU A 263 24.57 -20.75 -11.21
C LEU A 263 24.34 -21.63 -9.99
N PRO A 264 23.70 -22.82 -10.07
CA PRO A 264 23.47 -23.66 -8.89
C PRO A 264 24.77 -24.08 -8.18
N GLY A 265 25.81 -24.44 -8.94
CA GLY A 265 27.10 -24.81 -8.38
C GLY A 265 27.87 -23.64 -7.77
N LEU A 266 27.62 -22.42 -8.25
CA LEU A 266 28.22 -21.20 -7.71
C LEU A 266 27.51 -20.75 -6.42
N TYR A 267 26.18 -20.78 -6.40
CA TYR A 267 25.36 -20.56 -5.20
C TYR A 267 25.75 -21.52 -4.07
N GLN A 268 25.90 -22.81 -4.37
CA GLN A 268 26.28 -23.82 -3.38
C GLN A 268 27.65 -23.54 -2.76
N LYS A 269 28.62 -23.04 -3.53
CA LYS A 269 29.95 -22.65 -3.02
C LYS A 269 29.89 -21.44 -2.10
N VAL A 270 29.12 -20.41 -2.45
CA VAL A 270 28.95 -19.21 -1.62
C VAL A 270 28.19 -19.54 -0.33
N GLU A 271 27.14 -20.37 -0.41
CA GLU A 271 26.39 -20.86 0.75
C GLU A 271 27.29 -21.67 1.70
N GLN A 272 28.09 -22.61 1.18
CA GLN A 272 29.04 -23.39 1.99
C GLN A 272 30.05 -22.50 2.73
N ARG A 273 30.52 -21.42 2.09
CA ARG A 273 31.44 -20.46 2.72
C ARG A 273 30.78 -19.70 3.85
N LEU A 274 29.56 -19.19 3.65
CA LEU A 274 28.80 -18.48 4.69
C LEU A 274 28.43 -19.42 5.86
N LEU A 275 28.08 -20.67 5.58
CA LEU A 275 27.88 -21.71 6.59
C LEU A 275 29.16 -21.99 7.39
N GLY A 276 30.31 -22.01 6.73
CA GLY A 276 31.62 -22.15 7.38
C GLY A 276 31.90 -21.01 8.37
N ILE A 277 31.60 -19.77 7.99
CA ILE A 277 31.76 -18.59 8.87
C ILE A 277 30.82 -18.68 10.09
N ARG A 278 29.56 -19.06 9.90
CA ARG A 278 28.59 -19.24 11.00
C ARG A 278 28.99 -20.37 11.94
N ALA A 279 29.38 -21.52 11.39
CA ALA A 279 29.86 -22.65 12.19
C ALA A 279 31.10 -22.29 13.01
N ARG A 280 32.00 -21.47 12.45
CA ARG A 280 33.17 -20.94 13.16
C ARG A 280 32.77 -20.04 14.32
N PHE A 281 31.87 -19.08 14.09
CA PHE A 281 31.36 -18.18 15.13
C PHE A 281 30.72 -18.96 16.29
N GLU A 282 29.89 -19.96 15.98
CA GLU A 282 29.21 -20.76 17.00
C GLU A 282 30.18 -21.64 17.80
N ARG A 283 31.23 -22.19 17.17
CA ARG A 283 32.31 -22.89 17.87
C ARG A 283 33.04 -21.98 18.86
N ASN A 284 33.43 -20.78 18.44
CA ASN A 284 34.10 -19.81 19.30
C ASN A 284 33.20 -19.38 20.46
N ARG A 285 31.91 -19.13 20.19
CA ARG A 285 30.90 -18.79 21.21
C ARG A 285 30.75 -19.91 22.24
N SER A 286 30.51 -21.15 21.80
CA SER A 286 30.37 -22.30 22.70
C SER A 286 31.59 -22.44 23.60
N ARG A 287 32.79 -22.39 23.02
CA ARG A 287 34.06 -22.44 23.76
C ARG A 287 34.16 -21.36 24.83
N PHE A 288 33.82 -20.11 24.49
CA PHE A 288 33.85 -19.01 25.46
C PHE A 288 32.89 -19.24 26.62
N PHE A 289 31.65 -19.65 26.34
CA PHE A 289 30.66 -19.90 27.38
C PHE A 289 30.96 -21.16 28.21
N ASP A 290 31.58 -22.18 27.63
CA ASP A 290 32.05 -23.36 28.35
C ASP A 290 33.13 -22.98 29.38
N LYS A 291 34.01 -22.03 29.03
CA LYS A 291 35.11 -21.57 29.89
C LYS A 291 34.66 -20.51 30.92
N TRP A 292 33.83 -19.56 30.50
CA TRP A 292 33.55 -18.33 31.27
C TRP A 292 32.08 -18.09 31.59
N GLY A 293 31.14 -18.89 31.10
CA GLY A 293 29.70 -18.58 31.16
C GLY A 293 29.17 -18.27 32.56
N ARG A 294 29.74 -18.87 33.62
CA ARG A 294 29.37 -18.59 35.02
C ARG A 294 29.83 -17.22 35.55
N ARG A 295 30.76 -16.58 34.85
CA ARG A 295 31.38 -15.28 35.21
C ARG A 295 30.87 -14.14 34.33
N VAL A 296 30.14 -14.46 33.26
CA VAL A 296 29.48 -13.49 32.41
C VAL A 296 28.21 -13.04 33.12
N PHE A 297 28.05 -11.74 33.31
CA PHE A 297 26.83 -11.17 33.87
C PHE A 297 26.42 -9.95 33.07
N ARG A 298 25.13 -9.65 33.05
CA ARG A 298 24.60 -8.44 32.41
C ARG A 298 25.15 -7.19 33.10
N ASP A 299 25.64 -6.23 32.32
CA ASP A 299 26.22 -5.00 32.87
C ASP A 299 26.02 -3.73 32.04
N ASP A 300 25.32 -3.81 30.92
CA ASP A 300 24.87 -2.67 30.11
C ASP A 300 24.14 -1.59 30.94
N TYR A 301 23.22 -2.00 31.82
CA TYR A 301 22.35 -1.11 32.59
C TYR A 301 23.10 -0.09 33.41
N ARG A 302 24.15 -0.53 34.11
CA ARG A 302 24.89 0.33 35.03
C ARG A 302 25.53 1.52 34.31
N TYR A 303 25.89 1.34 33.04
CA TYR A 303 26.52 2.39 32.25
C TYR A 303 25.49 3.40 31.73
N PHE A 304 24.36 2.91 31.20
CA PHE A 304 23.26 3.80 30.81
C PHE A 304 22.72 4.60 32.00
N GLN A 305 22.59 3.96 33.16
CA GLN A 305 22.19 4.63 34.40
C GLN A 305 23.20 5.71 34.82
N ALA A 306 24.49 5.36 34.90
CA ALA A 306 25.55 6.29 35.28
C ALA A 306 25.69 7.50 34.33
N ASP A 307 25.23 7.36 33.09
CA ASP A 307 25.28 8.41 32.07
C ASP A 307 23.97 9.18 31.89
N GLY A 308 22.95 8.92 32.71
CA GLY A 308 21.64 9.58 32.60
C GLY A 308 20.89 9.23 31.32
N LEU A 309 21.17 8.04 30.76
CA LEU A 309 20.55 7.49 29.56
C LEU A 309 19.51 6.41 29.94
N GLU A 310 18.89 6.55 31.11
CA GLU A 310 17.92 5.60 31.69
C GLU A 310 16.66 5.48 30.81
N GLU A 311 16.32 6.53 30.06
CA GLU A 311 15.24 6.49 29.07
C GLU A 311 15.52 5.55 27.90
N ARG A 312 16.80 5.35 27.52
CA ARG A 312 17.20 4.27 26.60
C ARG A 312 16.93 2.88 27.19
N PHE A 313 16.76 2.80 28.52
CA PHE A 313 16.40 1.61 29.27
C PHE A 313 14.89 1.47 29.53
N LEU A 314 14.13 2.57 29.51
CA LEU A 314 12.67 2.55 29.66
C LEU A 314 11.94 1.96 28.44
N ASP A 315 12.63 1.80 27.30
CA ASP A 315 12.20 0.95 26.17
C ASP A 315 12.59 -0.54 26.35
N VAL A 316 13.17 -0.88 27.51
CA VAL A 316 13.64 -2.23 27.85
C VAL A 316 13.14 -2.68 29.23
N GLY A 317 11.89 -2.32 29.55
CA GLY A 317 11.02 -3.23 30.30
C GLY A 317 10.71 -4.47 29.46
N ARG A 318 11.74 -5.20 29.01
CA ARG A 318 11.56 -6.38 28.16
C ARG A 318 11.16 -7.55 29.03
N ARG A 319 9.85 -7.85 29.00
CA ARG A 319 9.43 -9.23 28.77
C ARG A 319 10.38 -9.83 27.71
N PRO A 320 10.82 -11.10 27.82
CA PRO A 320 11.60 -11.74 26.76
C PRO A 320 11.00 -11.37 25.41
N LEU A 321 11.84 -10.91 24.46
CA LEU A 321 11.34 -10.46 23.16
C LEU A 321 10.40 -11.55 22.63
N PRO A 322 9.15 -11.19 22.32
CA PRO A 322 8.14 -12.19 22.05
C PRO A 322 8.52 -12.95 20.78
N LEU A 323 8.43 -14.28 20.84
CA LEU A 323 8.74 -15.13 19.70
C LEU A 323 7.78 -14.81 18.55
N VAL A 324 8.33 -14.60 17.36
CA VAL A 324 7.56 -14.43 16.12
C VAL A 324 7.59 -15.73 15.32
N SER A 325 6.44 -16.32 15.04
CA SER A 325 6.35 -17.43 14.09
C SER A 325 6.19 -16.87 12.68
N ILE A 326 7.23 -17.00 11.86
CA ILE A 326 7.24 -16.60 10.46
C ILE A 326 6.80 -17.80 9.62
N ILE A 327 5.63 -17.68 9.02
CA ILE A 327 4.94 -18.74 8.28
C ILE A 327 5.05 -18.45 6.78
N ILE A 328 5.68 -19.36 6.04
CA ILE A 328 5.99 -19.20 4.62
C ILE A 328 5.38 -20.35 3.83
N LEU A 329 4.39 -20.05 2.99
CA LEU A 329 3.83 -20.99 2.04
C LEU A 329 4.71 -21.04 0.78
N THR A 330 5.00 -22.25 0.29
CA THR A 330 5.88 -22.48 -0.85
C THR A 330 5.23 -23.42 -1.88
N ILE A 331 5.41 -23.09 -3.16
CA ILE A 331 5.08 -23.97 -4.29
C ILE A 331 5.95 -23.62 -5.50
N ASN A 332 6.98 -24.44 -5.73
CA ASN A 332 8.07 -24.18 -6.67
C ASN A 332 8.80 -22.85 -6.38
N GLN A 333 9.56 -22.35 -7.36
CA GLN A 333 10.31 -21.09 -7.32
C GLN A 333 11.44 -21.08 -6.27
N LEU A 334 12.20 -22.18 -6.18
CA LEU A 334 13.33 -22.33 -5.26
C LEU A 334 14.27 -21.10 -5.19
N PRO A 335 14.70 -20.46 -6.31
CA PRO A 335 15.60 -19.31 -6.24
C PRO A 335 15.07 -18.15 -5.39
N TYR A 336 13.76 -17.87 -5.48
CA TYR A 336 13.11 -16.81 -4.71
C TYR A 336 12.96 -17.20 -3.24
N THR A 337 12.58 -18.46 -2.97
CA THR A 337 12.52 -19.00 -1.59
C THR A 337 13.88 -18.88 -0.90
N MET A 338 14.97 -19.22 -1.59
CA MET A 338 16.33 -19.10 -1.06
C MET A 338 16.70 -17.64 -0.74
N GLU A 339 16.37 -16.71 -1.63
CA GLU A 339 16.65 -15.29 -1.42
C GLU A 339 15.83 -14.69 -0.26
N CYS A 340 14.55 -15.07 -0.15
CA CYS A 340 13.69 -14.72 0.97
C CYS A 340 14.30 -15.16 2.30
N VAL A 341 14.65 -16.44 2.43
CA VAL A 341 15.28 -16.98 3.64
C VAL A 341 16.62 -16.30 3.94
N ALA A 342 17.46 -16.08 2.93
CA ALA A 342 18.73 -15.39 3.11
C ALA A 342 18.54 -13.96 3.64
N SER A 343 17.53 -13.23 3.16
CA SER A 343 17.20 -11.89 3.64
C SER A 343 16.69 -11.88 5.08
N ILE A 344 15.81 -12.83 5.44
CA ILE A 344 15.31 -12.97 6.83
C ILE A 344 16.48 -13.24 7.77
N GLN A 345 17.34 -14.20 7.42
CA GLN A 345 18.50 -14.55 8.24
C GLN A 345 19.53 -13.41 8.35
N ARG A 346 19.59 -12.51 7.38
CA ARG A 346 20.48 -11.34 7.38
C ARG A 346 19.95 -10.20 8.24
N HIS A 347 18.65 -9.91 8.14
CA HIS A 347 18.08 -8.65 8.64
C HIS A 347 17.23 -8.80 9.92
N THR A 348 16.99 -10.02 10.40
CA THR A 348 16.12 -10.28 11.56
C THR A 348 16.94 -10.59 12.80
N ARG A 349 16.83 -9.73 13.82
CA ARG A 349 17.57 -9.87 15.10
C ARG A 349 16.67 -10.37 16.23
N GLU A 350 15.37 -10.20 16.08
CA GLU A 350 14.34 -10.61 17.04
C GLU A 350 14.23 -12.14 17.09
N PRO A 351 13.77 -12.75 18.20
CA PRO A 351 13.52 -14.18 18.25
C PRO A 351 12.43 -14.59 17.25
N TYR A 352 12.75 -15.51 16.35
CA TYR A 352 11.79 -16.06 15.40
C TYR A 352 11.95 -17.57 15.22
N GLU A 353 10.87 -18.21 14.79
CA GLU A 353 10.90 -19.53 14.16
C GLU A 353 10.38 -19.42 12.71
N LEU A 354 10.87 -20.29 11.83
CA LEU A 354 10.43 -20.42 10.45
C LEU A 354 9.57 -21.68 10.30
N ILE A 355 8.38 -21.52 9.76
CA ILE A 355 7.46 -22.63 9.47
C ILE A 355 7.15 -22.60 7.99
N PHE A 356 7.73 -23.53 7.26
CA PHE A 356 7.46 -23.71 5.83
C PHE A 356 6.31 -24.68 5.63
N ILE A 357 5.42 -24.33 4.72
CA ILE A 357 4.38 -25.23 4.22
C ILE A 357 4.63 -25.39 2.72
N ASP A 358 4.97 -26.60 2.30
CA ASP A 358 5.17 -26.92 0.89
C ASP A 358 3.90 -27.51 0.30
N ASN A 359 3.37 -26.88 -0.74
CA ASN A 359 2.13 -27.27 -1.42
C ASN A 359 2.39 -28.18 -2.64
N GLY A 360 3.37 -29.08 -2.53
CA GLY A 360 3.67 -30.09 -3.55
C GLY A 360 4.67 -29.59 -4.60
N SER A 361 5.74 -28.91 -4.19
CA SER A 361 6.78 -28.43 -5.10
C SER A 361 7.50 -29.57 -5.81
N THR A 362 7.84 -29.34 -7.08
CA THR A 362 8.51 -30.31 -7.97
C THR A 362 9.88 -29.84 -8.47
N ASP A 363 10.28 -28.62 -8.13
CA ASP A 363 11.49 -27.95 -8.67
C ASP A 363 12.74 -28.09 -7.78
N GLY A 364 12.69 -28.94 -6.75
CA GLY A 364 13.77 -29.12 -5.78
C GLY A 364 13.60 -28.33 -4.48
N THR A 365 12.51 -27.57 -4.32
CA THR A 365 12.21 -26.83 -3.08
C THR A 365 12.12 -27.74 -1.85
N VAL A 366 11.38 -28.86 -1.92
CA VAL A 366 11.22 -29.80 -0.78
C VAL A 366 12.56 -30.36 -0.27
N PRO A 367 13.44 -30.95 -1.12
CA PRO A 367 14.76 -31.40 -0.68
C PRO A 367 15.58 -30.30 0.01
N TRP A 368 15.53 -29.07 -0.50
CA TRP A 368 16.26 -27.94 0.08
C TRP A 368 15.69 -27.53 1.44
N LEU A 369 14.37 -27.43 1.57
CA LEU A 369 13.70 -27.11 2.85
C LEU A 369 13.98 -28.18 3.92
N ARG A 370 13.96 -29.47 3.57
CA ARG A 370 14.34 -30.56 4.50
C ARG A 370 15.77 -30.40 5.00
N ALA A 371 16.70 -30.05 4.11
CA ALA A 371 18.09 -29.84 4.49
C ALA A 371 18.25 -28.61 5.41
N LEU A 372 17.49 -27.54 5.17
CA LEU A 372 17.45 -26.36 6.04
C LEU A 372 16.91 -26.70 7.43
N ALA A 373 15.78 -27.40 7.52
CA ALA A 373 15.19 -27.80 8.81
C ALA A 373 16.08 -28.77 9.59
N ALA A 374 16.77 -29.69 8.90
CA ALA A 374 17.73 -30.58 9.55
C ALA A 374 18.95 -29.83 10.12
N ARG A 375 19.36 -28.72 9.48
CA ARG A 375 20.45 -27.86 9.97
C ARG A 375 20.02 -26.94 11.12
N GLU A 376 18.76 -26.53 11.15
CA GLU A 376 18.23 -25.54 12.08
C GLU A 376 16.97 -26.08 12.82
N PRO A 377 17.04 -27.23 13.50
CA PRO A 377 15.86 -27.94 14.00
C PRO A 377 15.09 -27.20 15.10
N ASP A 378 15.76 -26.32 15.84
CA ASP A 378 15.14 -25.53 16.92
C ASP A 378 14.40 -24.28 16.40
N THR A 379 14.67 -23.85 15.16
CA THR A 379 14.14 -22.60 14.60
C THR A 379 13.50 -22.77 13.22
N CYS A 380 13.48 -23.97 12.65
CA CYS A 380 12.93 -24.22 11.32
C CYS A 380 12.14 -25.54 11.26
N ARG A 381 10.91 -25.48 10.74
CA ARG A 381 10.01 -26.61 10.56
C ARG A 381 9.43 -26.61 9.15
N VAL A 382 9.15 -27.80 8.63
CA VAL A 382 8.58 -27.99 7.29
C VAL A 382 7.37 -28.92 7.38
N ILE A 383 6.25 -28.49 6.80
CA ILE A 383 5.03 -29.27 6.62
C ILE A 383 4.88 -29.51 5.12
N GLU A 384 4.84 -30.78 4.71
CA GLU A 384 4.83 -31.16 3.30
C GLU A 384 3.47 -31.72 2.90
N ASN A 385 2.83 -31.06 1.94
CA ASN A 385 1.60 -31.55 1.33
C ASN A 385 1.91 -32.28 0.02
N SER A 386 1.16 -33.34 -0.27
CA SER A 386 1.32 -34.11 -1.52
C SER A 386 0.72 -33.42 -2.75
N ALA A 387 -0.04 -32.35 -2.57
CA ALA A 387 -0.70 -31.59 -3.61
C ALA A 387 -0.95 -30.14 -3.14
N ASN A 388 -1.22 -29.24 -4.08
CA ASN A 388 -1.58 -27.87 -3.75
C ASN A 388 -2.95 -27.80 -3.07
N LEU A 389 -2.96 -27.44 -1.78
CA LEU A 389 -4.18 -27.34 -0.97
C LEU A 389 -4.82 -25.95 -1.00
N GLY A 390 -4.24 -25.00 -1.74
CA GLY A 390 -4.64 -23.60 -1.73
C GLY A 390 -3.85 -22.75 -0.74
N PHE A 391 -3.96 -21.42 -0.86
CA PHE A 391 -3.19 -20.46 -0.08
C PHE A 391 -3.63 -20.43 1.39
N ALA A 392 -4.91 -20.14 1.64
CA ALA A 392 -5.45 -20.03 3.00
C ALA A 392 -5.27 -21.31 3.81
N LYS A 393 -5.54 -22.48 3.21
CA LYS A 393 -5.38 -23.77 3.87
C LYS A 393 -3.92 -24.07 4.24
N GLY A 394 -2.98 -23.78 3.35
CA GLY A 394 -1.56 -23.94 3.64
C GLY A 394 -1.08 -23.00 4.75
N CYS A 395 -1.47 -21.72 4.72
CA CYS A 395 -1.19 -20.76 5.78
C CYS A 395 -1.78 -21.19 7.13
N ASN A 396 -3.01 -21.75 7.14
CA ASN A 396 -3.66 -22.25 8.36
C ASN A 396 -2.88 -23.41 9.01
N GLN A 397 -2.31 -24.34 8.22
CA GLN A 397 -1.43 -25.39 8.76
C GLN A 397 -0.21 -24.80 9.47
N GLY A 398 0.35 -23.71 8.92
CA GLY A 398 1.44 -22.98 9.56
C GLY A 398 1.02 -22.29 10.85
N LEU A 399 -0.12 -21.61 10.85
CA LEU A 399 -0.69 -20.92 12.02
C LEU A 399 -1.01 -21.91 13.15
N GLU A 400 -1.51 -23.11 12.84
CA GLU A 400 -1.73 -24.17 13.82
C GLU A 400 -0.43 -24.68 14.44
N ALA A 401 0.65 -24.76 13.64
CA ALA A 401 1.94 -25.24 14.09
C ALA A 401 2.77 -24.20 14.86
N ALA A 402 2.41 -22.92 14.77
CA ALA A 402 3.13 -21.78 15.33
C ALA A 402 3.12 -21.75 16.86
N GLN A 403 4.26 -21.37 17.47
CA GLN A 403 4.46 -21.26 18.92
C GLN A 403 4.58 -19.80 19.42
N GLY A 404 4.84 -18.85 18.53
CA GLY A 404 5.08 -17.45 18.84
C GLY A 404 3.85 -16.69 19.37
N ASP A 405 4.09 -15.65 20.17
CA ASP A 405 3.04 -14.71 20.60
C ASP A 405 2.55 -13.83 19.43
N TYR A 406 3.44 -13.64 18.45
CA TYR A 406 3.16 -12.97 17.20
C TYR A 406 3.27 -13.95 16.04
N LEU A 407 2.39 -13.77 15.07
CA LEU A 407 2.22 -14.61 13.90
C LEU A 407 2.44 -13.74 12.67
N LEU A 408 3.35 -14.15 11.79
CA LEU A 408 3.69 -13.42 10.59
C LEU A 408 3.51 -14.31 9.37
N LEU A 409 2.51 -14.00 8.53
CA LEU A 409 2.37 -14.63 7.22
C LEU A 409 3.27 -13.89 6.23
N LEU A 410 4.13 -14.61 5.50
CA LEU A 410 5.08 -14.03 4.55
C LEU A 410 5.13 -14.85 3.25
N ASN A 411 5.03 -14.17 2.12
CA ASN A 411 5.24 -14.82 0.83
C ASN A 411 6.71 -15.18 0.60
N ASN A 412 6.96 -16.24 -0.17
CA ASN A 412 8.32 -16.69 -0.49
C ASN A 412 9.03 -15.85 -1.58
N ASP A 413 8.34 -14.91 -2.22
CA ASP A 413 8.85 -14.03 -3.29
C ASP A 413 9.10 -12.60 -2.82
N VAL A 414 9.59 -12.47 -1.58
CA VAL A 414 9.94 -11.19 -0.95
C VAL A 414 11.41 -11.14 -0.53
N VAL A 415 11.94 -9.91 -0.44
CA VAL A 415 13.24 -9.62 0.17
C VAL A 415 13.02 -8.60 1.28
N VAL A 416 13.26 -9.02 2.53
CA VAL A 416 13.14 -8.16 3.70
C VAL A 416 14.39 -7.31 3.91
N THR A 417 14.27 -6.15 4.54
CA THR A 417 15.34 -5.16 4.74
C THR A 417 15.66 -4.97 6.22
N GLU A 418 16.75 -4.27 6.55
CA GLU A 418 17.14 -4.04 7.95
C GLU A 418 16.03 -3.32 8.76
N GLY A 419 15.75 -3.84 9.97
CA GLY A 419 14.77 -3.26 10.89
C GLY A 419 13.31 -3.52 10.53
N TRP A 420 13.04 -4.39 9.55
CA TRP A 420 11.68 -4.69 9.09
C TRP A 420 10.80 -5.23 10.23
N LEU A 421 11.25 -6.29 10.93
CA LEU A 421 10.44 -6.97 11.93
C LEU A 421 10.25 -6.11 13.19
N SER A 422 11.29 -5.43 13.66
CA SER A 422 11.19 -4.45 14.76
C SER A 422 10.19 -3.35 14.43
N GLY A 423 10.26 -2.76 13.22
CA GLY A 423 9.31 -1.72 12.82
C GLY A 423 7.86 -2.20 12.79
N LEU A 424 7.62 -3.44 12.35
CA LEU A 424 6.29 -4.06 12.41
C LEU A 424 5.84 -4.29 13.87
N LEU A 425 6.71 -4.82 14.73
CA LEU A 425 6.42 -5.06 16.15
C LEU A 425 6.17 -3.75 16.92
N ASP A 426 6.87 -2.68 16.56
CA ASP A 426 6.71 -1.35 17.17
C ASP A 426 5.29 -0.79 16.97
N CYS A 427 4.56 -1.23 15.95
CA CYS A 427 3.16 -0.84 15.74
C CYS A 427 2.23 -1.33 16.85
N PHE A 428 2.56 -2.44 17.51
CA PHE A 428 1.79 -3.00 18.62
C PHE A 428 2.16 -2.40 19.97
N ARG A 429 3.28 -1.65 20.05
CA ARG A 429 3.69 -0.99 21.28
C ARG A 429 2.71 0.14 21.58
N HIS A 430 2.18 0.14 22.81
CA HIS A 430 1.28 1.18 23.35
C HIS A 430 -0.10 1.33 22.69
N ARG A 431 -0.47 0.46 21.73
CA ARG A 431 -1.79 0.43 21.06
C ARG A 431 -2.45 -0.95 21.10
N PRO A 432 -3.16 -1.31 22.18
CA PRO A 432 -3.81 -2.60 22.33
C PRO A 432 -4.88 -2.89 21.27
N GLU A 433 -5.39 -1.86 20.60
CA GLU A 433 -6.34 -1.96 19.49
C GLU A 433 -5.71 -2.36 18.15
N THR A 434 -4.38 -2.47 18.07
CA THR A 434 -3.70 -2.84 16.82
C THR A 434 -4.04 -4.27 16.42
N GLY A 435 -4.55 -4.45 15.21
CA GLY A 435 -4.92 -5.73 14.64
C GLY A 435 -3.81 -6.32 13.78
N ILE A 436 -3.92 -6.11 12.47
CA ILE A 436 -2.96 -6.60 11.49
C ILE A 436 -2.03 -5.46 11.05
N VAL A 437 -0.74 -5.76 10.92
CA VAL A 437 0.28 -4.81 10.48
C VAL A 437 0.99 -5.33 9.24
N GLY A 438 1.09 -4.49 8.21
CA GLY A 438 1.85 -4.77 6.99
C GLY A 438 2.84 -3.64 6.63
N PRO A 439 3.88 -3.91 5.83
CA PRO A 439 4.87 -2.92 5.42
C PRO A 439 4.50 -2.23 4.10
N LEU A 440 5.26 -1.19 3.73
CA LEU A 440 5.28 -0.67 2.35
C LEU A 440 6.06 -1.61 1.43
N THR A 441 5.74 -1.60 0.13
CA THR A 441 6.41 -2.41 -0.90
C THR A 441 6.40 -1.73 -2.28
N ASN A 442 7.20 -2.24 -3.22
CA ASN A 442 7.29 -1.75 -4.60
C ASN A 442 6.13 -2.22 -5.50
N ASN A 443 5.58 -3.41 -5.25
CA ASN A 443 4.68 -4.07 -6.20
C ASN A 443 3.49 -4.75 -5.52
N ILE A 444 2.39 -4.01 -5.35
CA ILE A 444 1.11 -4.54 -4.87
C ILE A 444 -0.06 -3.64 -5.29
N SER A 445 -1.30 -4.12 -5.14
CA SER A 445 -2.49 -3.28 -5.28
C SER A 445 -2.77 -2.45 -4.02
N GLY A 446 -3.24 -1.22 -4.19
CA GLY A 446 -3.61 -0.34 -3.08
C GLY A 446 -2.43 0.40 -2.46
N ILE A 447 -2.68 0.99 -1.28
CA ILE A 447 -1.84 2.05 -0.72
C ILE A 447 -0.53 1.59 -0.07
N GLN A 448 -0.32 0.27 0.09
CA GLN A 448 0.98 -0.28 0.50
C GLN A 448 2.05 -0.16 -0.59
N ARG A 449 1.65 0.11 -1.84
CA ARG A 449 2.58 0.34 -2.94
C ARG A 449 3.21 1.74 -2.82
N LEU A 450 4.54 1.79 -2.76
CA LEU A 450 5.31 3.02 -2.78
C LEU A 450 5.80 3.33 -4.22
N PRO A 451 5.33 4.41 -4.85
CA PRO A 451 5.81 4.83 -6.16
C PRO A 451 7.30 5.19 -6.12
N GLY A 452 8.04 4.82 -7.17
CA GLY A 452 9.48 5.13 -7.27
C GLY A 452 10.40 4.24 -6.42
N ALA A 453 9.88 3.23 -5.74
CA ALA A 453 10.69 2.23 -5.06
C ALA A 453 11.58 1.44 -6.06
N PRO A 454 12.77 0.96 -5.64
CA PRO A 454 13.69 0.23 -6.52
C PRO A 454 13.02 -0.97 -7.20
N PRO A 455 13.18 -1.13 -8.53
CA PRO A 455 12.52 -2.20 -9.28
C PRO A 455 13.13 -3.58 -9.04
N ALA A 456 14.34 -3.66 -8.46
CA ALA A 456 15.01 -4.91 -8.10
C ALA A 456 15.69 -4.80 -6.71
N PRO A 457 15.82 -5.89 -5.94
CA PRO A 457 16.45 -5.86 -4.61
C PRO A 457 17.95 -5.55 -4.63
N ARG A 458 18.60 -5.63 -5.79
CA ARG A 458 20.07 -5.56 -5.91
C ARG A 458 20.61 -4.13 -6.03
N ASP A 459 19.73 -3.15 -6.21
CA ASP A 459 20.08 -1.74 -6.40
C ASP A 459 19.77 -0.95 -5.12
N GLY A 460 20.72 -0.94 -4.19
CA GLY A 460 20.69 -0.04 -3.03
C GLY A 460 19.45 -0.16 -2.13
N ILE A 461 18.84 -1.36 -2.06
CA ILE A 461 17.56 -1.56 -1.34
C ILE A 461 17.69 -1.28 0.16
N ASP A 462 18.82 -1.66 0.76
CA ASP A 462 19.08 -1.45 2.18
C ASP A 462 19.31 0.04 2.46
N GLU A 463 20.04 0.75 1.59
CA GLU A 463 20.19 2.20 1.67
C GLU A 463 18.86 2.92 1.48
N PHE A 464 18.03 2.46 0.53
CA PHE A 464 16.68 2.99 0.32
C PHE A 464 15.79 2.78 1.54
N ALA A 465 15.78 1.57 2.11
CA ALA A 465 15.00 1.23 3.28
C ALA A 465 15.47 2.00 4.52
N ALA A 466 16.79 2.16 4.70
CA ALA A 466 17.35 2.97 5.78
C ALA A 466 16.96 4.45 5.65
N ALA A 467 17.05 5.02 4.43
CA ALA A 467 16.64 6.40 4.16
C ALA A 467 15.12 6.59 4.39
N LEU A 468 14.31 5.62 3.95
CA LEU A 468 12.86 5.61 4.17
C LEU A 468 12.53 5.58 5.66
N ARG A 469 13.16 4.67 6.42
CA ARG A 469 12.98 4.55 7.87
C ARG A 469 13.40 5.82 8.59
N ALA A 470 14.52 6.42 8.23
CA ALA A 470 14.98 7.68 8.81
C ALA A 470 14.00 8.83 8.51
N ARG A 471 13.50 8.91 7.28
CA ARG A 471 12.55 9.95 6.85
C ARG A 471 11.19 9.81 7.52
N PHE A 472 10.69 8.58 7.68
CA PHE A 472 9.31 8.32 8.13
C PHE A 472 9.21 7.65 9.50
N ALA A 473 10.27 7.66 10.29
CA ALA A 473 10.34 7.00 11.59
C ALA A 473 9.05 7.19 12.41
N GLY A 474 8.43 6.09 12.86
CA GLY A 474 7.21 6.13 13.65
C GLY A 474 5.93 6.39 12.85
N ARG A 475 5.96 6.36 11.51
CA ARG A 475 4.75 6.49 10.69
C ARG A 475 3.85 5.27 10.79
N ARG A 476 2.59 5.48 11.16
CA ARG A 476 1.58 4.41 11.31
C ARG A 476 0.32 4.82 10.56
N ILE A 477 0.11 4.22 9.38
CA ILE A 477 -1.01 4.60 8.50
C ILE A 477 -2.16 3.62 8.74
N TYR A 478 -3.31 4.11 9.21
CA TYR A 478 -4.50 3.28 9.30
C TYR A 478 -5.00 2.86 7.92
N ASN A 479 -5.23 1.56 7.72
CA ASN A 479 -5.89 1.08 6.52
C ASN A 479 -6.62 -0.22 6.81
N ARG A 480 -7.91 -0.27 6.51
CA ARG A 480 -8.74 -1.47 6.72
C ARG A 480 -8.13 -2.69 6.05
N ARG A 481 -7.57 -2.52 4.84
CA ARG A 481 -7.02 -3.58 4.01
C ARG A 481 -5.50 -3.65 4.14
N ILE A 482 -4.97 -4.81 4.55
CA ILE A 482 -3.55 -5.14 4.48
C ILE A 482 -3.40 -6.33 3.56
N VAL A 483 -2.56 -6.20 2.53
CA VAL A 483 -2.38 -7.23 1.51
C VAL A 483 -1.51 -8.36 2.04
N GLY A 484 -1.94 -9.59 1.79
CA GLY A 484 -1.40 -10.83 2.37
C GLY A 484 0.02 -11.25 1.98
N PHE A 485 0.85 -10.38 1.41
CA PHE A 485 2.26 -10.72 1.13
C PHE A 485 3.14 -10.68 2.39
N CYS A 486 2.76 -9.87 3.38
CA CYS A 486 3.40 -9.75 4.69
C CYS A 486 2.38 -9.20 5.69
N MET A 487 1.90 -10.04 6.61
CA MET A 487 0.93 -9.69 7.66
C MET A 487 1.41 -10.16 9.03
N LEU A 488 1.72 -9.22 9.93
CA LEU A 488 2.01 -9.48 11.34
C LEU A 488 0.75 -9.25 12.17
N PHE A 489 0.41 -10.19 13.06
CA PHE A 489 -0.68 -10.05 14.02
C PHE A 489 -0.41 -10.87 15.28
N THR A 490 -1.20 -10.64 16.33
CA THR A 490 -1.04 -11.34 17.61
C THR A 490 -1.80 -12.68 17.60
N ARG A 491 -1.35 -13.62 18.45
CA ARG A 491 -2.10 -14.84 18.73
C ARG A 491 -3.49 -14.55 19.33
N ASP A 492 -3.63 -13.47 20.10
CA ASP A 492 -4.93 -13.02 20.62
C ASP A 492 -5.91 -12.71 19.48
N LEU A 493 -5.44 -12.00 18.43
CA LEU A 493 -6.24 -11.74 17.24
C LEU A 493 -6.67 -13.05 16.57
N LEU A 494 -5.76 -14.00 16.35
CA LEU A 494 -6.10 -15.31 15.78
C LEU A 494 -7.18 -16.02 16.61
N ASN A 495 -7.07 -16.01 17.94
CA ASN A 495 -8.03 -16.67 18.83
C ASN A 495 -9.43 -16.02 18.78
N ARG A 496 -9.50 -14.71 18.53
CA ARG A 496 -10.76 -13.96 18.46
C ARG A 496 -11.40 -14.01 17.07
N VAL A 497 -10.59 -13.95 16.02
CA VAL A 497 -11.03 -13.86 14.62
C VAL A 497 -11.18 -15.24 13.96
N GLY A 498 -10.44 -16.25 14.43
CA GLY A 498 -10.30 -17.55 13.79
C GLY A 498 -9.32 -17.54 12.62
N TYR A 499 -9.17 -18.65 11.92
CA TYR A 499 -8.22 -18.85 10.81
C TYR A 499 -8.62 -18.13 9.51
N LEU A 500 -7.77 -18.19 8.47
CA LEU A 500 -8.12 -17.76 7.11
C LEU A 500 -9.24 -18.66 6.55
N ASP A 501 -10.14 -18.08 5.76
CA ASP A 501 -11.24 -18.83 5.12
C ASP A 501 -10.69 -19.62 3.91
N ASP A 502 -10.74 -20.95 3.97
CA ASP A 502 -10.17 -21.81 2.94
C ASP A 502 -11.04 -21.90 1.67
N SER A 503 -12.25 -21.33 1.67
CA SER A 503 -13.11 -21.26 0.49
C SER A 503 -12.55 -20.37 -0.64
N PHE A 504 -11.54 -19.53 -0.36
CA PHE A 504 -10.83 -18.72 -1.34
C PHE A 504 -9.78 -19.50 -2.17
N GLY A 505 -9.58 -20.79 -1.91
CA GLY A 505 -8.76 -21.65 -2.78
C GLY A 505 -7.31 -21.18 -2.96
N ASN A 506 -6.91 -20.86 -4.20
CA ASN A 506 -5.52 -20.56 -4.58
C ASN A 506 -5.03 -19.13 -4.23
N GLY A 507 -5.83 -18.33 -3.54
CA GLY A 507 -5.47 -17.00 -3.03
C GLY A 507 -6.19 -15.82 -3.70
N ASN A 508 -6.01 -14.62 -3.15
CA ASN A 508 -6.80 -13.39 -3.34
C ASN A 508 -8.15 -13.37 -2.59
N PHE A 509 -8.39 -12.26 -1.86
CA PHE A 509 -9.55 -11.94 -1.00
C PHE A 509 -9.61 -12.63 0.37
N GLU A 510 -8.78 -13.65 0.65
CA GLU A 510 -8.63 -14.21 2.01
C GLU A 510 -8.04 -13.20 3.01
N ASP A 511 -7.14 -12.35 2.53
CA ASP A 511 -6.52 -11.26 3.28
C ASP A 511 -7.52 -10.13 3.53
N ASP A 512 -8.31 -9.77 2.51
CA ASP A 512 -9.43 -8.82 2.62
C ASP A 512 -10.47 -9.29 3.64
N ASP A 513 -10.83 -10.57 3.60
CA ASP A 513 -11.75 -11.21 4.55
C ASP A 513 -11.21 -11.18 5.99
N TYR A 514 -9.95 -11.56 6.17
CA TYR A 514 -9.30 -11.60 7.47
C TYR A 514 -9.18 -10.20 8.09
N CYS A 515 -8.79 -9.22 7.27
CA CYS A 515 -8.73 -7.82 7.64
C CYS A 515 -10.09 -7.28 8.08
N LEU A 516 -11.15 -7.59 7.33
CA LEU A 516 -12.52 -7.18 7.67
C LEU A 516 -12.98 -7.81 8.98
N ARG A 517 -12.72 -9.10 9.20
CA ARG A 517 -13.08 -9.76 10.47
C ARG A 517 -12.33 -9.18 11.66
N ALA A 518 -11.06 -8.82 11.51
CA ALA A 518 -10.30 -8.13 12.56
C ALA A 518 -10.96 -6.79 12.95
N GLU A 519 -11.36 -5.99 11.97
CA GLU A 519 -12.04 -4.70 12.18
C GLU A 519 -13.43 -4.88 12.83
N LEU A 520 -14.17 -5.93 12.44
CA LEU A 520 -15.44 -6.27 13.07
C LEU A 520 -15.28 -6.68 14.55
N GLU A 521 -14.11 -7.19 14.95
CA GLU A 521 -13.76 -7.44 16.35
C GLU A 521 -13.23 -6.20 17.10
N GLY A 522 -13.21 -5.04 16.45
CA GLY A 522 -12.79 -3.76 17.02
C GLY A 522 -11.29 -3.51 17.00
N PHE A 523 -10.52 -4.33 16.26
CA PHE A 523 -9.11 -4.05 16.00
C PHE A 523 -8.94 -3.04 14.86
N ARG A 524 -7.79 -2.37 14.80
CA ARG A 524 -7.40 -1.46 13.71
C ARG A 524 -6.20 -1.98 12.95
N ASN A 525 -6.34 -2.09 11.65
CA ASN A 525 -5.24 -2.53 10.78
C ASN A 525 -4.35 -1.35 10.39
N LEU A 526 -3.03 -1.58 10.36
CA LEU A 526 -2.02 -0.53 10.16
C LEU A 526 -1.00 -0.90 9.08
N ILE A 527 -0.53 0.11 8.35
CA ILE A 527 0.67 0.03 7.53
C ILE A 527 1.82 0.67 8.32
N ALA A 528 2.89 -0.08 8.50
CA ALA A 528 4.16 0.42 9.01
C ALA A 528 4.84 1.25 7.91
N GLY A 529 4.58 2.56 7.91
CA GLY A 529 5.02 3.47 6.84
C GLY A 529 6.52 3.78 6.85
N ASP A 530 7.24 3.31 7.86
CA ASP A 530 8.70 3.36 8.01
C ASP A 530 9.39 2.02 7.72
N VAL A 531 8.64 1.02 7.25
CA VAL A 531 9.16 -0.31 6.89
C VAL A 531 8.94 -0.56 5.41
N PHE A 532 10.00 -1.03 4.74
CA PHE A 532 9.96 -1.40 3.33
C PHE A 532 10.37 -2.85 3.12
N ILE A 533 9.60 -3.59 2.34
CA ILE A 533 9.93 -4.96 1.88
C ILE A 533 9.77 -4.99 0.36
N HIS A 534 10.76 -5.53 -0.35
CA HIS A 534 10.63 -5.72 -1.78
C HIS A 534 9.83 -6.99 -2.08
N HIS A 535 8.91 -6.89 -3.04
CA HIS A 535 8.06 -7.97 -3.49
C HIS A 535 8.19 -8.11 -5.02
N TYR A 536 8.55 -9.31 -5.47
CA TYR A 536 8.73 -9.59 -6.91
C TYR A 536 7.39 -9.63 -7.68
N GLY A 537 6.29 -9.97 -6.99
CA GLY A 537 4.92 -9.88 -7.47
C GLY A 537 4.47 -11.04 -8.35
N SER A 538 3.50 -11.81 -7.85
CA SER A 538 2.80 -12.88 -8.58
C SER A 538 3.74 -13.88 -9.26
N VAL A 539 4.92 -14.13 -8.68
CA VAL A 539 5.93 -15.04 -9.25
C VAL A 539 5.40 -16.47 -9.20
N SER A 540 4.80 -16.87 -8.08
CA SER A 540 4.20 -18.19 -7.90
C SER A 540 2.98 -18.43 -8.82
N PHE A 541 2.19 -17.39 -9.16
CA PHE A 541 1.10 -17.51 -10.14
C PHE A 541 1.65 -17.75 -11.56
N ARG A 542 2.63 -16.94 -11.99
CA ARG A 542 3.27 -17.06 -13.30
C ARG A 542 4.02 -18.37 -13.47
N GLY A 543 4.77 -18.77 -12.45
CA GLY A 543 5.58 -19.99 -12.45
C GLY A 543 4.77 -21.28 -12.43
N ASN A 544 3.53 -21.24 -11.96
CA ASN A 544 2.63 -22.40 -11.86
C ASN A 544 1.45 -22.35 -12.86
N ASN A 545 1.47 -21.44 -13.84
CA ASN A 545 0.42 -21.29 -14.86
C ASN A 545 -1.00 -21.09 -14.28
N LEU A 546 -1.10 -20.41 -13.14
CA LEU A 546 -2.39 -20.07 -12.50
C LEU A 546 -2.96 -18.81 -13.14
N ASP A 547 -4.21 -18.86 -13.61
CA ASP A 547 -4.91 -17.70 -14.16
C ASP A 547 -5.30 -16.71 -13.05
N TYR A 548 -4.52 -15.64 -12.93
CA TYR A 548 -4.70 -14.59 -11.95
C TYR A 548 -6.05 -13.85 -12.13
N ALA A 549 -6.50 -13.61 -13.37
CA ALA A 549 -7.74 -12.89 -13.64
C ALA A 549 -8.96 -13.75 -13.24
N GLN A 550 -8.92 -15.04 -13.57
CA GLN A 550 -9.95 -16.00 -13.18
C GLN A 550 -10.03 -16.16 -11.65
N SER A 551 -8.88 -16.28 -10.97
CA SER A 551 -8.81 -16.36 -9.51
C SER A 551 -9.41 -15.12 -8.85
N MET A 552 -9.07 -13.92 -9.36
CA MET A 552 -9.61 -12.67 -8.83
C MET A 552 -11.14 -12.62 -8.98
N ALA A 553 -11.66 -12.92 -10.19
CA ALA A 553 -13.09 -12.82 -10.48
C ALA A 553 -13.90 -13.83 -9.65
N GLY A 554 -13.43 -15.08 -9.57
CA GLY A 554 -14.06 -16.13 -8.76
C GLY A 554 -14.12 -15.79 -7.27
N ASN A 555 -12.97 -15.37 -6.70
CA ASN A 555 -12.86 -15.09 -5.27
C ASN A 555 -13.56 -13.79 -4.84
N ARG A 556 -13.64 -12.79 -5.73
CA ARG A 556 -14.52 -11.63 -5.51
C ARG A 556 -15.97 -12.07 -5.31
N GLY A 557 -16.44 -13.04 -6.09
CA GLY A 557 -17.76 -13.64 -5.92
C GLY A 557 -17.94 -14.31 -4.56
N VAL A 558 -16.92 -15.03 -4.07
CA VAL A 558 -16.93 -15.64 -2.72
C VAL A 558 -17.02 -14.58 -1.63
N PHE A 559 -16.15 -13.56 -1.69
CA PHE A 559 -16.14 -12.44 -0.74
C PHE A 559 -17.49 -11.71 -0.71
N ASN A 560 -18.03 -11.39 -1.89
CA ASN A 560 -19.33 -10.72 -2.03
C ASN A 560 -20.48 -11.57 -1.48
N ARG A 561 -20.53 -12.88 -1.77
CA ARG A 561 -21.56 -13.77 -1.18
C ARG A 561 -21.49 -13.79 0.35
N LYS A 562 -20.29 -13.73 0.93
CA LYS A 562 -20.07 -13.74 2.38
C LYS A 562 -20.49 -12.42 3.05
N TRP A 563 -20.10 -11.28 2.47
CA TRP A 563 -20.19 -9.97 3.14
C TRP A 563 -21.22 -8.99 2.56
N ASN A 564 -21.71 -9.20 1.33
CA ASN A 564 -22.76 -8.38 0.71
C ASN A 564 -24.18 -8.95 0.89
N ARG A 565 -24.32 -10.08 1.60
CA ARG A 565 -25.63 -10.63 1.99
C ARG A 565 -26.29 -9.84 3.11
N THR A 566 -27.60 -9.97 3.26
CA THR A 566 -28.30 -9.51 4.47
C THR A 566 -27.82 -10.33 5.66
N ILE A 567 -27.19 -9.67 6.64
CA ILE A 567 -26.70 -10.28 7.87
C ILE A 567 -27.86 -10.32 8.87
N THR A 568 -28.34 -11.52 9.17
CA THR A 568 -29.49 -11.75 10.07
C THR A 568 -29.07 -11.95 11.53
N GLU A 569 -27.80 -12.28 11.78
CA GLU A 569 -27.26 -12.44 13.13
C GLU A 569 -27.14 -11.07 13.81
N PRO A 570 -27.87 -10.79 14.92
CA PRO A 570 -27.94 -9.44 15.48
C PRO A 570 -26.59 -8.85 15.93
N ALA A 571 -25.70 -9.67 16.50
CA ALA A 571 -24.40 -9.22 16.99
C ALA A 571 -23.46 -8.81 15.85
N LEU A 572 -23.40 -9.62 14.79
CA LEU A 572 -22.61 -9.33 13.59
C LEU A 572 -23.21 -8.16 12.79
N ALA A 573 -24.54 -8.11 12.68
CA ALA A 573 -25.24 -6.99 12.03
C ALA A 573 -24.89 -5.65 12.70
N ARG A 574 -24.88 -5.61 14.04
CA ARG A 574 -24.46 -4.42 14.80
C ARG A 574 -23.03 -3.99 14.44
N LYS A 575 -22.06 -4.92 14.44
CA LYS A 575 -20.65 -4.64 14.10
C LYS A 575 -20.50 -4.09 12.68
N VAL A 576 -21.20 -4.70 11.72
CA VAL A 576 -21.15 -4.29 10.30
C VAL A 576 -21.76 -2.91 10.09
N VAL A 577 -22.90 -2.62 10.74
CA VAL A 577 -23.51 -1.28 10.71
C VAL A 577 -22.55 -0.26 11.32
N THR A 578 -21.96 -0.54 12.48
CA THR A 578 -20.97 0.35 13.10
C THR A 578 -19.80 0.67 12.17
N LEU A 579 -19.16 -0.35 11.59
CA LEU A 579 -18.03 -0.17 10.69
C LEU A 579 -18.42 0.64 9.44
N LYS A 580 -19.51 0.26 8.75
CA LYS A 580 -19.97 0.95 7.53
C LYS A 580 -20.34 2.41 7.79
N THR A 581 -21.02 2.69 8.90
CA THR A 581 -21.42 4.06 9.27
C THR A 581 -20.18 4.92 9.57
N LEU A 582 -19.19 4.39 10.30
CA LEU A 582 -17.94 5.11 10.57
C LEU A 582 -17.13 5.38 9.29
N GLU A 583 -17.02 4.39 8.40
CA GLU A 583 -16.34 4.53 7.11
C GLU A 583 -16.99 5.58 6.22
N GLU A 584 -18.32 5.53 6.09
CA GLU A 584 -19.06 6.48 5.26
C GLU A 584 -18.96 7.90 5.84
N ALA A 585 -19.03 8.04 7.16
CA ALA A 585 -18.84 9.33 7.81
C ALA A 585 -17.44 9.91 7.56
N GLU A 586 -16.40 9.07 7.69
CA GLU A 586 -15.01 9.48 7.46
C GLU A 586 -14.77 9.82 5.98
N ARG A 587 -15.38 9.08 5.05
CA ARG A 587 -15.38 9.41 3.61
C ARG A 587 -16.07 10.75 3.34
N LEU A 588 -17.26 10.98 3.90
CA LEU A 588 -17.99 12.23 3.74
C LEU A 588 -17.21 13.42 4.34
N ARG A 589 -16.56 13.23 5.49
CA ARG A 589 -15.66 14.22 6.10
C ARG A 589 -14.51 14.59 5.16
N ARG A 590 -13.80 13.62 4.58
CA ARG A 590 -12.70 13.87 3.61
C ARG A 590 -13.14 14.59 2.34
N LEU A 591 -14.33 14.26 1.85
CA LEU A 591 -14.98 14.99 0.74
C LEU A 591 -15.45 16.40 1.15
N GLY A 592 -15.25 16.80 2.40
CA GLY A 592 -15.61 18.10 2.92
C GLY A 592 -17.09 18.30 3.21
N ARG A 593 -17.83 17.18 3.36
CA ARG A 593 -19.28 17.12 3.63
C ARG A 593 -19.54 16.78 5.10
N SER A 594 -18.91 17.52 6.01
CA SER A 594 -18.94 17.26 7.46
C SER A 594 -20.37 17.18 8.04
N ASN A 595 -21.30 18.01 7.56
CA ASN A 595 -22.70 17.95 7.99
C ASN A 595 -23.36 16.61 7.61
N ALA A 596 -23.11 16.11 6.41
CA ALA A 596 -23.62 14.81 5.97
C ALA A 596 -22.96 13.66 6.76
N ALA A 597 -21.67 13.78 7.08
CA ALA A 597 -20.98 12.83 7.95
C ALA A 597 -21.62 12.73 9.35
N VAL A 598 -21.90 13.88 9.98
CA VAL A 598 -22.60 13.93 11.27
C VAL A 598 -24.03 13.38 11.15
N GLU A 599 -24.74 13.71 10.06
CA GLU A 599 -26.09 13.20 9.82
C GLU A 599 -26.14 11.67 9.71
N VAL A 600 -25.19 11.07 8.99
CA VAL A 600 -25.04 9.61 8.88
C VAL A 600 -24.76 8.99 10.26
N LEU A 601 -23.85 9.56 11.05
CA LEU A 601 -23.54 9.07 12.40
C LEU A 601 -24.75 9.16 13.35
N LEU A 602 -25.60 10.17 13.19
CA LEU A 602 -26.82 10.33 14.00
C LEU A 602 -27.93 9.36 13.57
N LYS A 603 -28.26 9.31 12.27
CA LYS A 603 -29.41 8.57 11.73
C LYS A 603 -29.13 7.08 11.57
N ASP A 604 -27.94 6.74 11.07
CA ASP A 604 -27.57 5.35 10.76
C ASP A 604 -26.69 4.73 11.85
N GLY A 605 -26.08 5.55 12.70
CA GLY A 605 -25.31 5.14 13.87
C GLY A 605 -26.11 5.18 15.17
N ILE A 606 -26.09 6.32 15.87
CA ILE A 606 -26.62 6.49 17.24
C ILE A 606 -28.10 6.11 17.35
N ALA A 607 -28.95 6.44 16.36
CA ALA A 607 -30.36 6.07 16.39
C ALA A 607 -30.59 4.55 16.36
N GLN A 608 -29.68 3.78 15.74
CA GLN A 608 -29.76 2.32 15.67
C GLN A 608 -29.01 1.65 16.82
N ILE A 609 -27.88 2.22 17.24
CA ILE A 609 -26.96 1.62 18.21
C ILE A 609 -26.47 2.71 19.19
N PRO A 610 -27.33 3.18 20.11
CA PRO A 610 -27.02 4.29 21.02
C PRO A 610 -25.92 3.95 22.05
N GLY A 611 -25.63 2.66 22.26
CA GLY A 611 -24.58 2.19 23.16
C GLY A 611 -23.17 2.19 22.55
N GLU A 612 -23.00 2.64 21.30
CA GLU A 612 -21.71 2.61 20.60
C GLU A 612 -20.94 3.93 20.76
N MET A 613 -19.81 3.87 21.47
CA MET A 613 -19.06 5.06 21.87
C MET A 613 -18.36 5.76 20.70
N PHE A 614 -17.89 4.99 19.71
CA PHE A 614 -17.12 5.56 18.60
C PHE A 614 -17.91 6.56 17.76
N PHE A 615 -19.24 6.43 17.65
CA PHE A 615 -20.05 7.43 16.95
C PHE A 615 -19.98 8.81 17.62
N TYR A 616 -20.06 8.85 18.96
CA TYR A 616 -19.98 10.08 19.73
C TYR A 616 -18.60 10.74 19.60
N CYS A 617 -17.53 9.94 19.68
CA CYS A 617 -16.16 10.42 19.47
C CYS A 617 -15.97 10.99 18.06
N THR A 618 -16.42 10.29 17.03
CA THR A 618 -16.28 10.74 15.63
C THR A 618 -17.07 12.01 15.36
N ILE A 619 -18.32 12.12 15.86
CA ILE A 619 -19.10 13.36 15.76
C ILE A 619 -18.34 14.51 16.46
N ALA A 620 -17.86 14.30 17.68
CA ALA A 620 -17.17 15.32 18.44
C ALA A 620 -15.86 15.77 17.76
N ALA A 621 -15.08 14.85 17.20
CA ALA A 621 -13.88 15.16 16.43
C ALA A 621 -14.21 16.02 15.19
N ILE A 622 -15.22 15.64 14.39
CA ILE A 622 -15.67 16.41 13.23
C ILE A 622 -16.14 17.82 13.63
N LEU A 623 -16.87 17.95 14.73
CA LEU A 623 -17.34 19.24 15.25
C LEU A 623 -16.18 20.11 15.73
N LEU A 624 -15.19 19.53 16.42
CA LEU A 624 -13.99 20.26 16.85
C LEU A 624 -13.15 20.75 15.67
N GLU A 625 -12.98 19.94 14.63
CA GLU A 625 -12.34 20.36 13.37
C GLU A 625 -13.06 21.55 12.71
N GLY A 626 -14.38 21.62 12.85
CA GLY A 626 -15.23 22.72 12.40
C GLY A 626 -15.31 23.91 13.35
N GLY A 627 -14.63 23.88 14.50
CA GLY A 627 -14.68 24.94 15.52
C GLY A 627 -15.95 24.96 16.38
N MET A 628 -16.77 23.91 16.31
CA MET A 628 -18.06 23.78 17.00
C MET A 628 -17.89 23.10 18.38
N ALA A 629 -17.09 23.70 19.25
CA ALA A 629 -16.72 23.11 20.54
C ALA A 629 -17.91 22.91 21.50
N ALA A 630 -18.93 23.78 21.44
CA ALA A 630 -20.13 23.68 22.27
C ALA A 630 -20.95 22.43 21.95
N GLU A 631 -21.15 22.17 20.66
CA GLU A 631 -21.87 21.03 20.12
C GLU A 631 -21.09 19.72 20.34
N ALA A 632 -19.76 19.75 20.20
CA ALA A 632 -18.89 18.62 20.54
C ALA A 632 -19.04 18.24 22.03
N LEU A 633 -19.04 19.24 22.93
CA LEU A 633 -19.24 19.02 24.35
C LEU A 633 -20.64 18.49 24.68
N GLN A 634 -21.69 18.98 24.01
CA GLN A 634 -23.05 18.47 24.15
C GLN A 634 -23.18 17.01 23.68
N THR A 635 -22.42 16.63 22.64
CA THR A 635 -22.39 15.26 22.12
C THR A 635 -21.72 14.29 23.08
N LEU A 636 -20.60 14.68 23.71
CA LEU A 636 -19.81 13.79 24.57
C LEU A 636 -20.40 13.60 25.98
N ARG A 637 -21.11 14.58 26.54
CA ARG A 637 -21.68 14.49 27.89
C ARG A 637 -22.61 13.28 28.10
N PRO A 638 -23.55 12.94 27.20
CA PRO A 638 -24.42 11.78 27.35
C PRO A 638 -23.78 10.47 26.83
N ALA A 639 -22.53 10.49 26.37
CA ALA A 639 -21.94 9.34 25.67
C ALA A 639 -21.72 8.12 26.62
N PRO A 640 -22.04 6.90 26.17
CA PRO A 640 -21.93 5.69 26.99
C PRO A 640 -20.47 5.31 27.25
N ARG A 641 -20.15 4.74 28.42
CA ARG A 641 -18.79 4.26 28.76
C ARG A 641 -17.69 5.32 28.56
N LEU A 642 -18.03 6.60 28.77
CA LEU A 642 -17.11 7.73 28.65
C LEU A 642 -15.85 7.56 29.52
N ASP A 643 -15.99 6.98 30.71
CA ASP A 643 -14.86 6.69 31.61
C ASP A 643 -13.90 5.63 31.06
N GLU A 644 -14.39 4.69 30.24
CA GLU A 644 -13.58 3.58 29.74
C GLU A 644 -12.85 3.92 28.43
N THR A 645 -13.05 5.13 27.90
CA THR A 645 -12.57 5.52 26.57
C THR A 645 -11.63 6.75 26.66
N PRO A 646 -10.31 6.56 26.74
CA PRO A 646 -9.34 7.66 26.87
C PRO A 646 -9.45 8.72 25.78
N TRP A 647 -9.70 8.32 24.53
CA TRP A 647 -9.87 9.25 23.41
C TRP A 647 -11.07 10.19 23.61
N ALA A 648 -12.18 9.68 24.16
CA ALA A 648 -13.35 10.49 24.44
C ALA A 648 -13.11 11.53 25.54
N LEU A 649 -12.38 11.15 26.60
CA LEU A 649 -11.98 12.07 27.67
C LEU A 649 -11.03 13.16 27.14
N TYR A 650 -10.17 12.82 26.19
CA TYR A 650 -9.33 13.79 25.49
C TYR A 650 -10.14 14.79 24.67
N LEU A 651 -11.06 14.32 23.81
CA LEU A 651 -11.96 15.19 23.03
C LEU A 651 -12.84 16.07 23.95
N LEU A 652 -13.30 15.51 25.08
CA LEU A 652 -14.07 16.25 26.09
C LEU A 652 -13.23 17.38 26.68
N ALA A 653 -11.97 17.11 27.03
CA ALA A 653 -11.06 18.11 27.58
C ALA A 653 -10.70 19.19 26.54
N GLN A 654 -10.49 18.82 25.27
CA GLN A 654 -10.29 19.79 24.18
C GLN A 654 -11.49 20.73 24.04
N ALA A 655 -12.70 20.17 23.92
CA ALA A 655 -13.93 20.95 23.79
C ALA A 655 -14.16 21.87 25.00
N ALA A 656 -14.00 21.34 26.21
CA ALA A 656 -14.12 22.11 27.44
C ALA A 656 -13.07 23.23 27.54
N GLY A 657 -11.82 22.96 27.12
CA GLY A 657 -10.74 23.93 27.08
C GLY A 657 -11.03 25.08 26.12
N LEU A 658 -11.54 24.81 24.92
CA LEU A 658 -11.96 25.83 23.95
C LEU A 658 -13.09 26.73 24.47
N LEU A 659 -13.92 26.23 25.40
CA LEU A 659 -15.03 26.95 26.01
C LEU A 659 -14.69 27.55 27.40
N ALA A 660 -13.42 27.50 27.81
CA ALA A 660 -12.96 27.94 29.13
C ALA A 660 -13.70 27.26 30.32
N GLN A 661 -14.15 26.01 30.16
CA GLN A 661 -14.79 25.22 31.22
C GLN A 661 -13.76 24.35 31.98
N GLU A 662 -12.85 24.99 32.72
CA GLU A 662 -11.73 24.32 33.40
C GLU A 662 -12.13 23.15 34.31
N GLY A 663 -13.24 23.28 35.03
CA GLY A 663 -13.72 22.22 35.93
C GLY A 663 -13.97 20.91 35.20
N VAL A 664 -14.49 20.97 33.97
CA VAL A 664 -14.76 19.80 33.13
C VAL A 664 -13.47 19.19 32.59
N ALA A 665 -12.52 20.02 32.13
CA ALA A 665 -11.22 19.54 31.64
C ALA A 665 -10.37 18.88 32.73
N ARG A 666 -10.31 19.48 33.94
CA ARG A 666 -9.63 18.87 35.10
C ARG A 666 -10.29 17.57 35.54
N ASP A 667 -11.62 17.51 35.46
CA ASP A 667 -12.34 16.27 35.76
C ASP A 667 -12.02 15.16 34.76
N ALA A 668 -11.99 15.47 33.46
CA ALA A 668 -11.57 14.54 32.41
C ALA A 668 -10.14 14.02 32.65
N ALA A 669 -9.20 14.89 33.05
CA ALA A 669 -7.83 14.48 33.39
C ALA A 669 -7.80 13.49 34.57
N ARG A 670 -8.56 13.75 35.64
CA ARG A 670 -8.67 12.84 36.79
C ARG A 670 -9.26 11.49 36.41
N ARG A 671 -10.27 11.48 35.53
CA ARG A 671 -10.90 10.26 35.01
C ARG A 671 -9.94 9.47 34.14
N ALA A 672 -9.22 10.12 33.22
CA ALA A 672 -8.21 9.48 32.37
C ALA A 672 -7.10 8.82 33.19
N GLY A 673 -6.60 9.51 34.23
CA GLY A 673 -5.56 8.99 35.12
C GLY A 673 -5.98 7.77 35.95
N ARG A 674 -7.28 7.53 36.17
CA ARG A 674 -7.79 6.33 36.85
C ARG A 674 -7.88 5.11 35.93
N CYS A 675 -8.08 5.33 34.64
CA CYS A 675 -8.37 4.25 33.70
C CYS A 675 -7.09 3.63 33.15
N HIS A 676 -6.13 4.47 32.74
CA HIS A 676 -4.84 4.01 32.25
C HIS A 676 -3.73 5.04 32.58
N PRO A 677 -3.04 4.89 33.72
CA PRO A 677 -1.94 5.80 34.11
C PRO A 677 -0.77 5.82 33.11
N ALA A 678 -0.62 4.76 32.32
CA ALA A 678 0.42 4.59 31.30
C ALA A 678 -0.02 4.99 29.88
N TYR A 679 -1.16 5.69 29.72
CA TYR A 679 -1.65 6.13 28.40
C TYR A 679 -1.21 7.57 28.08
N PRO A 680 -0.79 7.87 26.84
CA PRO A 680 -0.34 9.22 26.45
C PRO A 680 -1.45 10.28 26.57
N HIS A 681 -2.73 9.86 26.48
CA HIS A 681 -3.89 10.74 26.53
C HIS A 681 -4.00 11.59 27.81
N LEU A 682 -3.52 11.09 28.96
CA LEU A 682 -3.48 11.89 30.19
C LEU A 682 -2.55 13.11 30.03
N HIS A 683 -1.39 12.89 29.41
CA HIS A 683 -0.42 13.94 29.13
C HIS A 683 -0.92 14.91 28.06
N LEU A 684 -1.62 14.40 27.03
CA LEU A 684 -2.31 15.25 26.05
C LEU A 684 -3.34 16.19 26.72
N ILE A 685 -4.17 15.67 27.64
CA ILE A 685 -5.15 16.47 28.38
C ILE A 685 -4.44 17.54 29.24
N ARG A 686 -3.36 17.18 29.93
CA ARG A 686 -2.57 18.13 30.73
C ARG A 686 -2.00 19.25 29.87
N GLY A 687 -1.48 18.93 28.69
CA GLY A 687 -0.96 19.90 27.73
C GLY A 687 -2.04 20.87 27.25
N VAL A 688 -3.23 20.37 26.91
CA VAL A 688 -4.39 21.21 26.54
C VAL A 688 -4.77 22.18 27.65
N ILE A 689 -4.79 21.72 28.91
CA ILE A 689 -5.10 22.57 30.07
C ILE A 689 -4.04 23.66 30.23
N ALA A 690 -2.75 23.31 30.16
CA ALA A 690 -1.64 24.27 30.27
C ALA A 690 -1.66 25.34 29.17
N LEU A 691 -1.94 24.97 27.91
CA LEU A 691 -2.10 25.93 26.81
C LEU A 691 -3.18 26.96 27.10
N ARG A 692 -4.32 26.53 27.66
CA ARG A 692 -5.44 27.42 27.99
C ARG A 692 -5.13 28.35 29.16
N HIS A 693 -4.22 27.96 30.04
CA HIS A 693 -3.71 28.83 31.11
C HIS A 693 -2.62 29.80 30.64
N GLY A 694 -2.22 29.75 29.36
CA GLY A 694 -1.12 30.58 28.86
C GLY A 694 0.24 30.14 29.38
N GLU A 695 0.40 28.84 29.64
CA GLU A 695 1.63 28.23 30.18
C GLU A 695 2.31 27.34 29.11
N PRO A 696 2.90 27.92 28.04
CA PRO A 696 3.42 27.16 26.91
C PRO A 696 4.55 26.20 27.29
N ALA A 697 5.35 26.52 28.33
CA ALA A 697 6.41 25.64 28.80
C ALA A 697 5.87 24.34 29.44
N LEU A 698 4.85 24.47 30.31
CA LEU A 698 4.18 23.30 30.91
C LEU A 698 3.40 22.50 29.87
N ALA A 699 2.83 23.17 28.87
CA ALA A 699 2.21 22.50 27.74
C ALA A 699 3.25 21.68 26.95
N ALA A 700 4.39 22.26 26.62
CA ALA A 700 5.47 21.59 25.91
C ALA A 700 6.02 20.38 26.68
N GLU A 701 6.18 20.49 28.01
CA GLU A 701 6.57 19.38 28.87
C GLU A 701 5.54 18.24 28.82
N ALA A 702 4.25 18.57 28.95
CA ALA A 702 3.18 17.58 28.93
C ALA A 702 3.06 16.89 27.56
N PHE A 703 3.06 17.64 26.46
CA PHE A 703 3.02 17.04 25.11
C PHE A 703 4.31 16.29 24.77
N GLY A 704 5.46 16.76 25.23
CA GLY A 704 6.74 16.06 25.11
C GLY A 704 6.72 14.70 25.80
N ALA A 705 6.16 14.63 27.02
CA ALA A 705 5.95 13.36 27.70
C ALA A 705 5.00 12.44 26.93
N ALA A 706 3.92 12.97 26.34
CA ALA A 706 3.02 12.19 25.49
C ALA A 706 3.75 11.64 24.25
N ALA A 707 4.57 12.46 23.59
CA ALA A 707 5.36 12.07 22.41
C ALA A 707 6.46 11.05 22.74
N ALA A 708 7.05 11.13 23.94
CA ALA A 708 8.02 10.14 24.40
C ALA A 708 7.36 8.77 24.68
N MET A 709 6.12 8.77 25.16
CA MET A 709 5.33 7.55 25.39
C MET A 709 4.80 6.93 24.11
N ASP A 710 4.40 7.75 23.14
CA ASP A 710 3.97 7.33 21.81
C ASP A 710 4.60 8.22 20.73
N PRO A 711 5.79 7.83 20.21
CA PRO A 711 6.50 8.57 19.15
C PRO A 711 5.78 8.62 17.81
N SER A 712 4.62 7.98 17.71
CA SER A 712 3.74 7.95 16.54
C SER A 712 2.42 8.69 16.77
N SER A 713 2.29 9.45 17.86
CA SER A 713 1.09 10.24 18.16
C SER A 713 1.10 11.59 17.42
N PRO A 714 0.26 11.80 16.38
CA PRO A 714 0.16 13.10 15.73
C PRO A 714 -0.37 14.18 16.69
N ASP A 715 -1.30 13.83 17.59
CA ASP A 715 -1.86 14.75 18.59
C ASP A 715 -0.79 15.34 19.52
N ALA A 716 0.20 14.53 19.92
CA ALA A 716 1.31 15.00 20.76
C ALA A 716 2.18 16.03 20.03
N PHE A 717 2.51 15.76 18.76
CA PHE A 717 3.30 16.68 17.94
C PHE A 717 2.52 17.95 17.56
N CYS A 718 1.22 17.86 17.27
CA CYS A 718 0.37 19.03 17.09
C CYS A 718 0.30 19.87 18.38
N GLY A 719 0.19 19.24 19.55
CA GLY A 719 0.25 19.92 20.84
C GLY A 719 1.58 20.64 21.09
N LEU A 720 2.72 20.01 20.76
CA LEU A 720 4.05 20.65 20.80
C LEU A 720 4.13 21.85 19.84
N ALA A 721 3.56 21.73 18.64
CA ALA A 721 3.50 22.83 17.69
C ALA A 721 2.67 24.00 18.22
N GLN A 722 1.50 23.74 18.79
CA GLN A 722 0.67 24.76 19.43
C GLN A 722 1.36 25.43 20.64
N ALA A 723 2.13 24.67 21.43
CA ALA A 723 2.93 25.22 22.52
C ALA A 723 4.04 26.14 22.02
N ALA A 724 4.70 25.77 20.92
CA ALA A 724 5.66 26.62 20.24
C ALA A 724 5.01 27.90 19.66
N GLU A 725 3.81 27.79 19.06
CA GLU A 725 3.03 28.95 18.62
C GLU A 725 2.73 29.91 19.78
N ALA A 726 2.26 29.39 20.91
CA ALA A 726 1.97 30.19 22.10
C ALA A 726 3.24 30.83 22.71
N ALA A 727 4.40 30.22 22.50
CA ALA A 727 5.71 30.79 22.84
C ALA A 727 6.27 31.76 21.78
N ASN A 728 5.55 31.99 20.67
CA ASN A 728 6.00 32.75 19.50
C ASN A 728 7.25 32.18 18.79
N ASP A 729 7.47 30.86 18.87
CA ASP A 729 8.53 30.16 18.14
C ASP A 729 7.98 29.51 16.86
N ARG A 730 7.98 30.28 15.77
CA ARG A 730 7.53 29.81 14.44
C ARG A 730 8.35 28.61 13.93
N GLY A 731 9.66 28.60 14.18
CA GLY A 731 10.56 27.58 13.65
C GLY A 731 10.27 26.22 14.29
N ALA A 732 10.13 26.19 15.61
CA ALA A 732 9.72 24.99 16.33
C ALA A 732 8.29 24.55 15.96
N ALA A 733 7.35 25.49 15.80
CA ALA A 733 5.99 25.17 15.35
C ALA A 733 5.98 24.46 13.99
N PHE A 734 6.75 24.99 13.01
CA PHE A 734 6.90 24.37 11.69
C PHE A 734 7.45 22.93 11.79
N GLU A 735 8.52 22.72 12.55
CA GLU A 735 9.14 21.39 12.67
C GLU A 735 8.22 20.37 13.37
N TRP A 736 7.47 20.80 14.38
CA TRP A 736 6.52 19.92 15.07
C TRP A 736 5.31 19.56 14.19
N TYR A 737 4.75 20.52 13.43
CA TYR A 737 3.72 20.18 12.44
C TYR A 737 4.26 19.30 11.31
N ARG A 738 5.51 19.50 10.90
CA ARG A 738 6.20 18.63 9.93
C ARG A 738 6.29 17.20 10.48
N ARG A 739 6.70 17.06 11.74
CA ARG A 739 6.79 15.76 12.41
C ARG A 739 5.43 15.09 12.54
N ALA A 740 4.38 15.84 12.88
CA ALA A 740 3.01 15.34 12.93
C ALA A 740 2.54 14.81 11.55
N CYS A 741 2.78 15.55 10.47
CA CYS A 741 2.48 15.08 9.10
C CYS A 741 3.29 13.85 8.68
N ILE A 742 4.52 13.70 9.20
CA ILE A 742 5.34 12.52 8.94
C ILE A 742 4.74 11.29 9.63
N VAL A 743 4.34 11.38 10.91
CA VAL A 743 3.84 10.19 11.62
C VAL A 743 2.43 9.79 11.18
N ASP A 744 1.59 10.76 10.83
CA ASP A 744 0.27 10.54 10.23
C ASP A 744 0.03 11.51 9.05
N PRO A 745 0.12 11.03 7.79
CA PRO A 745 -0.13 11.85 6.62
C PRO A 745 -1.58 12.34 6.49
N ALA A 746 -2.53 11.72 7.22
CA ALA A 746 -3.94 12.10 7.21
C ALA A 746 -4.30 13.14 8.29
N CYS A 747 -3.34 13.57 9.12
CA CYS A 747 -3.60 14.55 10.18
C CYS A 747 -3.82 15.95 9.59
N LEU A 748 -5.09 16.34 9.43
CA LEU A 748 -5.48 17.61 8.84
C LEU A 748 -5.02 18.82 9.66
N GLU A 749 -5.04 18.72 10.99
CA GLU A 749 -4.53 19.78 11.86
C GLU A 749 -3.05 20.05 11.59
N ALA A 750 -2.26 18.99 11.47
CA ALA A 750 -0.85 19.08 11.14
C ALA A 750 -0.63 19.72 9.76
N ALA A 751 -1.40 19.31 8.76
CA ALA A 751 -1.30 19.86 7.41
C ALA A 751 -1.61 21.37 7.37
N ARG A 752 -2.69 21.80 8.05
CA ARG A 752 -3.05 23.22 8.16
C ARG A 752 -1.99 24.02 8.89
N GLY A 753 -1.45 23.49 9.99
CA GLY A 753 -0.36 24.11 10.74
C GLY A 753 0.92 24.25 9.91
N LEU A 754 1.33 23.17 9.24
CA LEU A 754 2.52 23.14 8.39
C LEU A 754 2.41 24.15 7.24
N HIS A 755 1.24 24.20 6.58
CA HIS A 755 0.96 25.16 5.51
C HIS A 755 1.02 26.61 6.01
N ARG A 756 0.40 26.90 7.16
CA ARG A 756 0.38 28.24 7.76
C ARG A 756 1.78 28.76 8.09
N HIS A 757 2.66 27.89 8.57
CA HIS A 757 4.00 28.27 9.02
C HIS A 757 5.08 28.14 7.93
N ALA A 758 4.77 27.61 6.76
CA ALA A 758 5.69 27.52 5.62
C ALA A 758 5.93 28.91 4.97
N ALA A 759 6.89 29.67 5.50
CA ALA A 759 7.14 31.06 5.12
C ALA A 759 8.10 31.18 3.93
N GLY A 760 9.11 30.30 3.85
CA GLY A 760 10.14 30.35 2.81
C GLY A 760 9.95 29.33 1.67
N PRO A 761 10.58 29.51 0.50
CA PRO A 761 10.46 28.58 -0.63
C PRO A 761 10.88 27.13 -0.29
N GLY A 762 11.90 26.95 0.55
CA GLY A 762 12.34 25.62 1.00
C GLY A 762 11.32 24.92 1.91
N GLU A 763 10.74 25.65 2.86
CA GLU A 763 9.68 25.16 3.75
C GLU A 763 8.41 24.82 2.96
N GLN A 764 8.05 25.64 1.98
CA GLN A 764 6.92 25.42 1.07
C GLN A 764 7.14 24.20 0.17
N ALA A 765 8.34 24.02 -0.37
CA ALA A 765 8.69 22.85 -1.17
C ALA A 765 8.62 21.56 -0.34
N LEU A 766 9.01 21.62 0.94
CA LEU A 766 8.91 20.49 1.86
C LEU A 766 7.44 20.16 2.17
N ALA A 767 6.64 21.16 2.53
CA ALA A 767 5.21 20.98 2.79
C ALA A 767 4.48 20.41 1.57
N ARG A 768 4.80 20.91 0.37
CA ARG A 768 4.30 20.39 -0.90
C ARG A 768 4.60 18.90 -1.04
N GLY A 769 5.85 18.49 -0.85
CA GLY A 769 6.25 17.09 -0.98
C GLY A 769 5.52 16.16 -0.01
N LEU A 770 5.28 16.62 1.22
CA LEU A 770 4.48 15.86 2.20
C LEU A 770 3.00 15.77 1.82
N PHE A 771 2.41 16.81 1.22
CA PHE A 771 1.00 16.79 0.81
C PHE A 771 0.78 15.94 -0.44
N GLU A 772 1.69 16.00 -1.42
CA GLU A 772 1.68 15.10 -2.59
C GLU A 772 1.75 13.63 -2.14
N GLU A 773 2.63 13.35 -1.19
CA GLU A 773 2.78 12.02 -0.60
C GLU A 773 1.54 11.59 0.20
N ALA A 774 0.94 12.50 0.97
CA ALA A 774 -0.29 12.21 1.70
C ALA A 774 -1.49 11.94 0.77
N LEU A 775 -1.60 12.68 -0.34
CA LEU A 775 -2.63 12.45 -1.37
C LEU A 775 -2.44 11.14 -2.13
N HIS A 776 -1.24 10.54 -2.14
CA HIS A 776 -1.06 9.16 -2.63
C HIS A 776 -1.82 8.14 -1.78
N PHE A 777 -1.86 8.34 -0.46
CA PHE A 777 -2.63 7.48 0.45
C PHE A 777 -4.12 7.84 0.50
N ARG A 778 -4.44 9.13 0.28
CA ARG A 778 -5.78 9.73 0.47
C ARG A 778 -6.11 10.75 -0.63
N ASP A 779 -6.29 10.27 -1.86
CA ASP A 779 -6.61 11.14 -3.01
C ASP A 779 -7.96 11.85 -2.83
N ASP A 780 -8.86 11.31 -2.00
CA ASP A 780 -10.18 11.87 -1.71
C ASP A 780 -10.20 12.94 -0.58
N ASP A 781 -9.05 13.39 -0.09
CA ASP A 781 -8.99 14.45 0.92
C ASP A 781 -9.03 15.86 0.28
N ARG A 782 -10.16 16.56 0.47
CA ARG A 782 -10.42 17.87 -0.11
C ARG A 782 -9.48 18.94 0.44
N ASP A 783 -9.34 18.99 1.75
CA ASP A 783 -8.63 20.10 2.39
C ASP A 783 -7.12 19.99 2.11
N LEU A 784 -6.55 18.78 2.18
CA LEU A 784 -5.16 18.54 1.81
C LEU A 784 -4.88 18.93 0.35
N ARG A 785 -5.79 18.62 -0.56
CA ARG A 785 -5.67 19.00 -1.97
C ARG A 785 -5.70 20.52 -2.16
N TYR A 786 -6.55 21.22 -1.43
CA TYR A 786 -6.62 22.69 -1.50
C TYR A 786 -5.37 23.36 -0.93
N LEU A 787 -4.82 22.84 0.17
CA LEU A 787 -3.54 23.29 0.71
C LEU A 787 -2.40 23.09 -0.30
N LEU A 788 -2.38 21.95 -1.00
CA LEU A 788 -1.40 21.67 -2.05
C LEU A 788 -1.54 22.62 -3.24
N ILE A 789 -2.77 22.86 -3.73
CA ILE A 789 -3.03 23.81 -4.83
C ILE A 789 -2.48 25.20 -4.48
N ASP A 790 -2.73 25.69 -3.27
CA ASP A 790 -2.21 26.99 -2.82
C ASP A 790 -0.66 27.04 -2.80
N LEU A 791 0.01 25.96 -2.35
CA LEU A 791 1.48 25.89 -2.39
C LEU A 791 2.02 25.85 -3.82
N LEU A 792 1.36 25.13 -4.73
CA LEU A 792 1.76 25.08 -6.14
C LEU A 792 1.61 26.44 -6.82
N ILE A 793 0.54 27.18 -6.50
CA ILE A 793 0.34 28.56 -6.96
C ILE A 793 1.46 29.47 -6.45
N LYS A 794 1.80 29.40 -5.15
CA LYS A 794 2.90 30.16 -4.55
C LYS A 794 4.25 29.84 -5.18
N ALA A 795 4.46 28.58 -5.59
CA ALA A 795 5.66 28.13 -6.29
C ALA A 795 5.70 28.53 -7.79
N GLY A 796 4.59 29.04 -8.35
CA GLY A 796 4.47 29.38 -9.76
C GLY A 796 4.23 28.19 -10.69
N ASP A 797 3.96 26.99 -10.16
CA ASP A 797 3.67 25.78 -10.94
C ASP A 797 2.16 25.70 -11.26
N LEU A 798 1.75 26.61 -12.14
CA LEU A 798 0.35 26.72 -12.57
C LEU A 798 -0.18 25.44 -13.26
N PRO A 799 0.59 24.73 -14.10
CA PRO A 799 0.13 23.47 -14.70
C PRO A 799 -0.19 22.40 -13.65
N ALA A 800 0.68 22.20 -12.65
CA ALA A 800 0.42 21.24 -11.58
C ALA A 800 -0.78 21.68 -10.72
N ALA A 801 -0.85 22.97 -10.33
CA ALA A 801 -1.98 23.51 -9.58
C ALA A 801 -3.31 23.28 -10.31
N LEU A 802 -3.33 23.51 -11.63
CA LEU A 802 -4.50 23.29 -12.47
C LEU A 802 -4.89 21.80 -12.54
N ALA A 803 -3.93 20.89 -12.69
CA ALA A 803 -4.21 19.45 -12.69
C ALA A 803 -4.86 19.00 -11.37
N HIS A 804 -4.40 19.53 -10.23
CA HIS A 804 -5.03 19.26 -8.94
C HIS A 804 -6.43 19.90 -8.81
N ALA A 805 -6.65 21.10 -9.38
CA ALA A 805 -7.97 21.73 -9.41
C ALA A 805 -8.96 20.97 -10.31
N GLU A 806 -8.51 20.47 -11.46
CA GLU A 806 -9.29 19.59 -12.33
C GLU A 806 -9.68 18.30 -11.60
N ARG A 807 -8.72 17.66 -10.91
CA ARG A 807 -8.99 16.48 -10.07
C ARG A 807 -9.96 16.78 -8.93
N ALA A 808 -9.86 17.95 -8.30
CA ALA A 808 -10.79 18.39 -7.26
C ALA A 808 -12.22 18.50 -7.78
N MET A 809 -12.43 19.05 -8.99
CA MET A 809 -13.76 19.15 -9.60
C MET A 809 -14.39 17.77 -9.84
N VAL A 810 -13.57 16.77 -10.20
CA VAL A 810 -14.03 15.38 -10.38
C VAL A 810 -14.45 14.74 -9.05
N LEU A 811 -13.66 14.93 -7.99
CA LEU A 811 -13.86 14.24 -6.72
C LEU A 811 -14.92 14.91 -5.83
N PHE A 812 -14.93 16.25 -5.79
CA PHE A 812 -15.73 17.01 -4.82
C PHE A 812 -16.92 17.72 -5.46
N GLY A 813 -16.93 17.81 -6.79
CA GLY A 813 -17.90 18.57 -7.58
C GLY A 813 -17.35 19.92 -8.03
N ALA A 814 -17.95 20.48 -9.08
CA ALA A 814 -17.55 21.74 -9.69
C ALA A 814 -18.38 22.92 -9.13
N ASP A 815 -18.17 23.27 -7.86
CA ASP A 815 -18.80 24.47 -7.30
C ASP A 815 -18.22 25.76 -7.93
N PRO A 816 -18.98 26.87 -7.95
CA PRO A 816 -18.55 28.10 -8.63
C PRO A 816 -17.21 28.65 -8.13
N GLY A 817 -16.85 28.44 -6.86
CA GLY A 817 -15.58 28.91 -6.30
C GLY A 817 -14.40 28.14 -6.90
N LEU A 818 -14.47 26.81 -6.88
CA LEU A 818 -13.43 25.95 -7.47
C LEU A 818 -13.29 26.15 -8.98
N VAL A 819 -14.40 26.27 -9.70
CA VAL A 819 -14.40 26.53 -11.15
C VAL A 819 -13.71 27.87 -11.47
N ASN A 820 -14.02 28.93 -10.73
CA ASN A 820 -13.37 30.23 -10.92
C ASN A 820 -11.87 30.18 -10.61
N ALA A 821 -11.45 29.43 -9.59
CA ALA A 821 -10.04 29.22 -9.27
C ALA A 821 -9.33 28.47 -10.40
N ALA A 822 -9.91 27.37 -10.91
CA ALA A 822 -9.36 26.62 -12.03
C ALA A 822 -9.27 27.47 -13.31
N LEU A 823 -10.28 28.30 -13.59
CA LEU A 823 -10.23 29.27 -14.70
C LEU A 823 -9.10 30.29 -14.54
N ALA A 824 -8.90 30.83 -13.33
CA ALA A 824 -7.81 31.76 -13.08
C ALA A 824 -6.43 31.12 -13.36
N LEU A 825 -6.26 29.84 -13.04
CA LEU A 825 -5.06 29.05 -13.36
C LEU A 825 -4.92 28.74 -14.85
N ARG A 826 -6.05 28.50 -15.53
CA ARG A 826 -6.11 28.16 -16.96
C ARG A 826 -5.88 29.35 -17.88
N ARG A 827 -6.35 30.55 -17.53
CA ARG A 827 -6.21 31.78 -18.35
C ARG A 827 -4.78 32.03 -18.88
N PRO A 828 -3.71 31.96 -18.05
CA PRO A 828 -2.35 32.14 -18.56
C PRO A 828 -1.83 30.97 -19.42
N LEU A 829 -2.40 29.77 -19.28
CA LEU A 829 -1.99 28.58 -20.04
C LEU A 829 -2.71 28.46 -21.39
N GLY A 830 -3.90 29.04 -21.51
CA GLY A 830 -4.74 28.91 -22.71
C GLY A 830 -5.39 27.52 -22.87
N PRO A 831 -6.15 27.32 -23.96
CA PRO A 831 -6.74 26.01 -24.27
C PRO A 831 -5.66 24.97 -24.57
N LEU A 832 -6.04 23.69 -24.58
CA LEU A 832 -5.18 22.62 -25.06
C LEU A 832 -4.82 22.86 -26.54
N VAL A 833 -3.54 22.68 -26.87
CA VAL A 833 -2.99 22.88 -28.21
C VAL A 833 -2.34 21.59 -28.67
N ILE A 834 -2.54 21.26 -29.93
CA ILE A 834 -2.00 20.04 -30.54
C ILE A 834 -0.46 20.07 -30.50
N PRO A 835 0.19 19.03 -29.95
CA PRO A 835 1.64 18.91 -29.99
C PRO A 835 2.18 18.86 -31.43
N LEU A 836 3.28 19.57 -31.69
CA LEU A 836 3.92 19.62 -33.02
C LEU A 836 4.23 18.23 -33.59
N GLU A 837 4.67 17.30 -32.74
CA GLU A 837 4.98 15.93 -33.15
C GLU A 837 3.73 15.15 -33.59
N ALA A 838 2.64 15.26 -32.85
CA ALA A 838 1.37 14.60 -33.17
C ALA A 838 0.80 15.14 -34.48
N ALA A 839 0.90 16.47 -34.69
CA ALA A 839 0.52 17.13 -35.93
C ALA A 839 1.39 16.65 -37.12
N ALA A 840 2.71 16.61 -36.96
CA ALA A 840 3.63 16.18 -38.01
C ALA A 840 3.42 14.72 -38.44
N ARG A 841 3.04 13.84 -37.49
CA ARG A 841 2.74 12.43 -37.77
C ARG A 841 1.33 12.18 -38.29
N GLY A 842 0.44 13.18 -38.29
CA GLY A 842 -0.98 13.00 -38.65
C GLY A 842 -1.74 12.13 -37.63
N THR A 843 -1.30 12.13 -36.38
CA THR A 843 -1.83 11.27 -35.30
C THR A 843 -2.59 12.07 -34.24
N SER A 844 -2.75 13.38 -34.45
CA SER A 844 -3.45 14.25 -33.50
C SER A 844 -4.94 13.98 -33.45
N VAL A 845 -5.52 14.01 -32.25
CA VAL A 845 -6.93 13.71 -31.98
C VAL A 845 -7.61 14.93 -31.36
N SER A 846 -8.66 15.44 -32.01
CA SER A 846 -9.56 16.46 -31.45
C SER A 846 -10.80 15.79 -30.85
N LEU A 847 -11.02 16.02 -29.56
CA LEU A 847 -12.29 15.72 -28.91
C LEU A 847 -13.35 16.74 -29.36
N CYS A 848 -14.44 16.28 -29.95
CA CYS A 848 -15.59 17.09 -30.34
C CYS A 848 -16.83 16.71 -29.53
N MET A 849 -17.37 17.68 -28.82
CA MET A 849 -18.53 17.49 -27.94
C MET A 849 -19.61 18.55 -28.18
N ILE A 850 -20.84 18.21 -27.82
CA ILE A 850 -21.93 19.17 -27.64
C ILE A 850 -22.35 19.12 -26.17
N ALA A 851 -22.75 20.26 -25.60
CA ALA A 851 -23.26 20.29 -24.23
C ALA A 851 -24.37 21.34 -24.04
N LYS A 852 -25.24 21.05 -23.07
CA LYS A 852 -26.19 21.99 -22.49
C LYS A 852 -26.49 21.60 -21.05
N ASN A 853 -26.10 22.43 -20.09
CA ASN A 853 -26.36 22.18 -18.67
C ASN A 853 -25.80 20.84 -18.14
N GLU A 854 -24.55 20.54 -18.47
CA GLU A 854 -23.85 19.30 -18.11
C GLU A 854 -22.78 19.51 -17.03
N ALA A 855 -22.85 20.58 -16.23
CA ALA A 855 -21.82 20.92 -15.24
C ALA A 855 -21.55 19.79 -14.23
N ARG A 856 -22.52 18.90 -14.01
CA ARG A 856 -22.41 17.73 -13.13
C ARG A 856 -21.47 16.65 -13.67
N ASP A 857 -21.65 16.25 -14.93
CA ASP A 857 -20.99 15.07 -15.51
C ASP A 857 -19.70 15.44 -16.27
N LEU A 858 -19.64 16.67 -16.78
CA LEU A 858 -18.56 17.14 -17.63
C LEU A 858 -17.15 17.03 -17.02
N PRO A 859 -16.89 17.35 -15.73
CA PRO A 859 -15.54 17.20 -15.16
C PRO A 859 -15.01 15.77 -15.26
N ARG A 860 -15.85 14.77 -14.96
CA ARG A 860 -15.49 13.35 -15.02
C ARG A 860 -15.22 12.92 -16.47
N CYS A 861 -16.08 13.35 -17.40
CA CYS A 861 -15.89 13.11 -18.83
C CYS A 861 -14.55 13.66 -19.33
N LEU A 862 -14.30 14.96 -19.14
CA LEU A 862 -13.09 15.62 -19.64
C LEU A 862 -11.81 15.07 -18.98
N ALA A 863 -11.84 14.76 -17.68
CA ALA A 863 -10.70 14.15 -17.00
C ALA A 863 -10.30 12.79 -17.57
N SER A 864 -11.28 11.99 -18.01
CA SER A 864 -11.02 10.68 -18.63
C SER A 864 -10.49 10.78 -20.07
N LEU A 865 -10.84 11.85 -20.79
CA LEU A 865 -10.50 11.99 -22.22
C LEU A 865 -9.23 12.82 -22.43
N LYS A 866 -8.94 13.78 -21.56
CA LYS A 866 -7.78 14.68 -21.68
C LYS A 866 -6.43 13.95 -21.86
N PRO A 867 -6.17 12.78 -21.25
CA PRO A 867 -4.91 12.03 -21.49
C PRO A 867 -4.78 11.45 -22.91
N VAL A 868 -5.88 11.26 -23.64
CA VAL A 868 -5.91 10.56 -24.94
C VAL A 868 -6.27 11.46 -26.12
N VAL A 869 -6.43 12.76 -25.89
CA VAL A 869 -6.73 13.76 -26.93
C VAL A 869 -5.73 14.92 -26.87
N ASP A 870 -5.56 15.59 -28.00
CA ASP A 870 -4.57 16.67 -28.16
C ASP A 870 -5.22 18.06 -28.22
N GLU A 871 -6.52 18.09 -28.52
CA GLU A 871 -7.37 19.27 -28.55
C GLU A 871 -8.75 18.92 -28.00
N ILE A 872 -9.40 19.85 -27.30
CA ILE A 872 -10.80 19.71 -26.89
C ILE A 872 -11.62 20.86 -27.49
N VAL A 873 -12.69 20.52 -28.20
CA VAL A 873 -13.65 21.44 -28.78
C VAL A 873 -15.04 21.10 -28.26
N LEU A 874 -15.66 22.06 -27.58
CA LEU A 874 -17.01 21.90 -27.06
C LEU A 874 -17.94 22.93 -27.70
N CYS A 875 -18.99 22.46 -28.35
CA CYS A 875 -20.07 23.30 -28.85
C CYS A 875 -21.13 23.46 -27.76
N ASP A 876 -21.22 24.66 -27.19
CA ASP A 876 -22.25 25.01 -26.20
C ASP A 876 -23.54 25.42 -26.92
N THR A 877 -24.64 24.74 -26.56
CA THR A 877 -25.95 24.98 -27.18
C THR A 877 -26.86 25.91 -26.36
N GLY A 878 -26.26 26.72 -25.49
CA GLY A 878 -26.93 27.67 -24.60
C GLY A 878 -27.06 27.14 -23.18
N SER A 879 -25.95 26.78 -22.54
CA SER A 879 -25.93 26.44 -21.11
C SER A 879 -26.21 27.66 -20.23
N SER A 880 -26.94 27.42 -19.15
CA SER A 880 -27.28 28.38 -18.09
C SER A 880 -26.64 28.03 -16.74
N ASP A 881 -25.94 26.91 -16.65
CA ASP A 881 -25.10 26.52 -15.51
C ASP A 881 -23.60 26.74 -15.83
N GLY A 882 -22.71 26.25 -14.97
CA GLY A 882 -21.25 26.39 -15.12
C GLY A 882 -20.59 25.52 -16.20
N THR A 883 -21.35 24.92 -17.14
CA THR A 883 -20.82 23.98 -18.16
C THR A 883 -19.69 24.60 -18.98
N ARG A 884 -19.84 25.86 -19.40
CA ARG A 884 -18.87 26.53 -20.27
C ARG A 884 -17.55 26.77 -19.53
N GLU A 885 -17.65 27.28 -18.32
CA GLU A 885 -16.52 27.59 -17.44
C GLU A 885 -15.74 26.32 -17.07
N ILE A 886 -16.44 25.22 -16.81
CA ILE A 886 -15.81 23.91 -16.58
C ILE A 886 -15.06 23.45 -17.84
N ALA A 887 -15.69 23.50 -19.01
CA ALA A 887 -15.06 23.10 -20.26
C ALA A 887 -13.77 23.89 -20.51
N GLU A 888 -13.83 25.22 -20.36
CA GLU A 888 -12.68 26.11 -20.48
C GLU A 888 -11.58 25.76 -19.48
N ALA A 889 -11.92 25.52 -18.20
CA ALA A 889 -10.96 25.13 -17.17
C ALA A 889 -10.18 23.86 -17.52
N PHE A 890 -10.84 22.88 -18.16
CA PHE A 890 -10.20 21.66 -18.67
C PHE A 890 -9.41 21.85 -19.97
N GLY A 891 -9.44 23.06 -20.55
CA GLY A 891 -8.69 23.45 -21.73
C GLY A 891 -9.46 23.32 -23.04
N ALA A 892 -10.80 23.23 -22.97
CA ALA A 892 -11.63 23.23 -24.15
C ALA A 892 -11.66 24.60 -24.81
N ARG A 893 -11.67 24.60 -26.14
CA ARG A 893 -12.16 25.74 -26.92
C ARG A 893 -13.68 25.62 -27.02
N VAL A 894 -14.38 26.53 -26.35
CA VAL A 894 -15.84 26.57 -26.33
C VAL A 894 -16.35 27.43 -27.48
N VAL A 895 -17.18 26.84 -28.36
CA VAL A 895 -17.85 27.53 -29.47
C VAL A 895 -19.36 27.59 -29.20
N GLY A 896 -19.98 28.74 -29.42
CA GLY A 896 -21.42 28.90 -29.21
C GLY A 896 -22.23 28.56 -30.46
N HIS A 897 -23.29 27.78 -30.29
CA HIS A 897 -24.29 27.53 -31.34
C HIS A 897 -25.69 27.60 -30.73
N ALA A 898 -26.54 28.54 -31.15
CA ALA A 898 -27.90 28.61 -30.62
C ALA A 898 -28.66 27.30 -30.92
N TRP A 899 -29.37 26.74 -29.93
CA TRP A 899 -30.16 25.52 -30.13
C TRP A 899 -31.24 25.73 -31.20
N THR A 900 -31.13 25.02 -32.32
CA THR A 900 -32.04 25.08 -33.47
C THR A 900 -33.01 23.91 -33.56
N GLY A 901 -32.96 22.96 -32.61
CA GLY A 901 -33.69 21.69 -32.72
C GLY A 901 -32.95 20.62 -33.52
N ASP A 902 -31.68 20.85 -33.86
CA ASP A 902 -30.85 19.97 -34.70
C ASP A 902 -29.52 19.62 -33.99
N PHE A 903 -29.39 18.36 -33.56
CA PHE A 903 -28.17 17.84 -32.94
C PHE A 903 -26.99 17.74 -33.93
N SER A 904 -27.27 17.44 -35.20
CA SER A 904 -26.25 17.40 -36.26
C SER A 904 -25.63 18.78 -36.46
N ALA A 905 -26.43 19.85 -36.46
CA ALA A 905 -25.92 21.22 -36.58
C ALA A 905 -24.92 21.57 -35.47
N ALA A 906 -25.24 21.21 -34.21
CA ALA A 906 -24.35 21.41 -33.08
C ALA A 906 -23.06 20.56 -33.16
N ARG A 907 -23.16 19.27 -33.51
CA ARG A 907 -21.97 18.40 -33.72
C ARG A 907 -21.07 18.95 -34.82
N ASN A 908 -21.67 19.31 -35.94
CA ASN A 908 -20.95 19.85 -37.09
C ASN A 908 -20.29 21.20 -36.78
N CYS A 909 -20.85 21.99 -35.85
CA CYS A 909 -20.20 23.20 -35.33
C CYS A 909 -18.89 22.87 -34.57
N ALA A 910 -18.90 21.84 -33.72
CA ALA A 910 -17.67 21.35 -33.06
C ALA A 910 -16.65 20.82 -34.08
N LEU A 911 -17.09 19.97 -35.03
CA LEU A 911 -16.22 19.42 -36.09
C LEU A 911 -15.58 20.53 -36.94
N ALA A 912 -16.32 21.59 -37.28
CA ALA A 912 -15.80 22.69 -38.07
C ALA A 912 -14.74 23.52 -37.34
N ALA A 913 -14.76 23.52 -36.01
CA ALA A 913 -13.74 24.19 -35.21
C ALA A 913 -12.49 23.31 -35.02
N ALA A 914 -12.61 21.98 -35.00
CA ALA A 914 -11.50 21.06 -34.74
C ALA A 914 -10.36 21.10 -35.77
N THR A 915 -9.11 20.98 -35.28
CA THR A 915 -7.88 21.12 -36.06
C THR A 915 -7.02 19.86 -36.11
N GLY A 916 -7.32 18.84 -35.30
CA GLY A 916 -6.61 17.56 -35.25
C GLY A 916 -6.85 16.72 -36.51
N ALA A 917 -5.95 15.76 -36.77
CA ALA A 917 -6.04 14.85 -37.90
C ALA A 917 -7.20 13.85 -37.75
N TRP A 918 -7.57 13.52 -36.52
CA TRP A 918 -8.66 12.63 -36.15
C TRP A 918 -9.67 13.36 -35.26
N ILE A 919 -10.94 12.98 -35.37
CA ILE A 919 -12.04 13.42 -34.52
C ILE A 919 -12.46 12.27 -33.63
N LEU A 920 -12.53 12.52 -32.32
CA LEU A 920 -13.20 11.67 -31.34
C LEU A 920 -14.49 12.37 -30.88
N VAL A 921 -15.65 11.72 -31.02
CA VAL A 921 -16.94 12.29 -30.61
C VAL A 921 -17.45 11.62 -29.34
N MET A 922 -17.71 12.41 -28.30
CA MET A 922 -18.18 11.93 -26.99
C MET A 922 -19.32 12.79 -26.45
N ASP A 923 -20.11 12.20 -25.56
CA ASP A 923 -21.15 12.91 -24.78
C ASP A 923 -20.62 13.28 -23.39
N ALA A 924 -21.21 14.29 -22.76
CA ALA A 924 -20.72 14.83 -21.48
C ALA A 924 -20.87 13.87 -20.29
N ASP A 925 -21.68 12.81 -20.45
CA ASP A 925 -21.92 11.73 -19.49
C ASP A 925 -21.23 10.41 -19.87
N GLU A 926 -20.20 10.49 -20.71
CA GLU A 926 -19.39 9.36 -21.16
C GLU A 926 -17.93 9.46 -20.69
N VAL A 927 -17.28 8.31 -20.47
CA VAL A 927 -15.85 8.25 -20.13
C VAL A 927 -15.16 7.10 -20.88
N ILE A 928 -13.82 7.17 -20.95
CA ILE A 928 -12.96 6.06 -21.38
C ILE A 928 -12.09 5.64 -20.19
N SER A 929 -11.97 4.33 -19.97
CA SER A 929 -11.14 3.81 -18.89
C SER A 929 -9.65 4.00 -19.18
N PRO A 930 -8.81 4.31 -18.18
CA PRO A 930 -7.35 4.31 -18.33
C PRO A 930 -6.77 3.01 -18.90
N LEU A 931 -7.46 1.88 -18.72
CA LEU A 931 -7.08 0.58 -19.28
C LEU A 931 -7.08 0.55 -20.82
N ASP A 932 -7.84 1.45 -21.46
CA ASP A 932 -8.04 1.46 -22.91
C ASP A 932 -7.28 2.61 -23.60
N TYR A 933 -6.53 3.45 -22.85
CA TYR A 933 -5.83 4.62 -23.39
C TYR A 933 -4.81 4.25 -24.48
N GLU A 934 -3.98 3.24 -24.22
CA GLU A 934 -3.00 2.74 -25.19
C GLU A 934 -3.70 2.19 -26.44
N ALA A 935 -4.76 1.39 -26.24
CA ALA A 935 -5.52 0.80 -27.33
C ALA A 935 -6.15 1.87 -28.25
N LEU A 936 -6.66 2.98 -27.69
CA LEU A 936 -7.19 4.09 -28.47
C LEU A 936 -6.10 4.81 -29.27
N ARG A 937 -4.95 5.11 -28.65
CA ARG A 937 -3.83 5.77 -29.35
C ARG A 937 -3.24 4.87 -30.45
N ASP A 938 -3.25 3.56 -30.27
CA ASP A 938 -2.87 2.57 -31.28
C ASP A 938 -3.74 2.62 -32.55
N LEU A 939 -5.01 3.01 -32.43
CA LEU A 939 -5.93 3.10 -33.59
C LEU A 939 -5.52 4.23 -34.55
N VAL A 940 -4.96 5.32 -34.02
CA VAL A 940 -4.55 6.50 -34.81
C VAL A 940 -3.07 6.47 -35.19
N GLY A 941 -2.22 5.75 -34.44
CA GLY A 941 -0.76 5.73 -34.63
C GLY A 941 -0.24 4.81 -35.75
N ARG A 942 -1.07 3.91 -36.30
CA ARG A 942 -0.63 2.94 -37.31
C ARG A 942 -0.74 3.51 -38.73
N PRO A 943 0.34 3.50 -39.54
CA PRO A 943 0.23 3.84 -40.96
C PRO A 943 -0.68 2.81 -41.65
N ARG A 944 -1.70 3.27 -42.37
CA ARG A 944 -2.64 2.41 -43.10
C ARG A 944 -2.75 2.85 -44.56
N ASP A 945 -2.82 1.86 -45.45
CA ASP A 945 -3.19 2.06 -46.85
C ASP A 945 -4.71 2.29 -46.92
N GLY A 946 -5.12 3.55 -46.89
CA GLY A 946 -6.53 3.97 -47.02
C GLY A 946 -7.14 4.57 -45.74
N MET A 947 -8.29 5.21 -45.91
CA MET A 947 -9.03 5.86 -44.80
C MET A 947 -9.84 4.82 -44.02
N VAL A 948 -9.97 5.03 -42.71
CA VAL A 948 -10.76 4.17 -41.82
C VAL A 948 -11.42 5.02 -40.75
N ALA A 949 -12.64 4.64 -40.35
CA ALA A 949 -13.31 5.12 -39.15
C ALA A 949 -13.51 3.95 -38.18
N TYR A 950 -13.78 4.21 -36.91
CA TYR A 950 -13.95 3.14 -35.93
C TYR A 950 -15.27 3.27 -35.18
N THR A 951 -15.96 2.14 -35.17
CA THR A 951 -17.11 1.89 -34.30
C THR A 951 -16.58 1.49 -32.93
N ILE A 952 -17.08 2.11 -31.86
CA ILE A 952 -16.69 1.78 -30.48
C ILE A 952 -17.94 1.38 -29.72
N THR A 953 -17.87 0.24 -29.03
CA THR A 953 -18.97 -0.26 -28.20
C THR A 953 -19.10 0.59 -26.94
N THR A 954 -20.30 1.07 -26.70
CA THR A 954 -20.69 1.86 -25.52
C THR A 954 -21.43 0.96 -24.53
N ARG A 955 -20.95 0.87 -23.29
CA ARG A 955 -21.66 0.28 -22.14
C ARG A 955 -22.60 1.32 -21.54
N ASN A 956 -23.90 1.17 -21.79
CA ASN A 956 -24.92 2.05 -21.24
C ASN A 956 -25.40 1.50 -19.89
N TYR A 957 -24.89 2.03 -18.78
CA TYR A 957 -25.19 1.51 -17.45
C TYR A 957 -26.61 1.81 -16.99
N THR A 958 -27.30 0.79 -16.48
CA THR A 958 -28.70 0.91 -16.06
C THR A 958 -29.00 0.08 -14.82
N ASN A 959 -30.00 0.51 -14.06
CA ASN A 959 -30.58 -0.27 -12.95
C ASN A 959 -31.76 -1.14 -13.38
N LYS A 960 -32.23 -0.99 -14.63
CA LYS A 960 -33.42 -1.66 -15.16
C LYS A 960 -33.03 -2.85 -16.04
N LEU A 961 -33.70 -3.98 -15.86
CA LEU A 961 -33.64 -5.12 -16.76
C LEU A 961 -34.47 -4.82 -18.01
N VAL A 962 -33.81 -4.62 -19.15
CA VAL A 962 -34.45 -4.33 -20.44
C VAL A 962 -33.81 -5.17 -21.56
N GLU A 963 -34.32 -5.05 -22.80
CA GLU A 963 -33.79 -5.77 -23.97
C GLU A 963 -32.28 -5.54 -24.15
N LYS A 964 -31.49 -6.60 -24.44
CA LYS A 964 -30.02 -6.60 -24.56
C LYS A 964 -29.23 -6.28 -23.28
N TRP A 965 -29.84 -6.33 -22.11
CA TRP A 965 -29.14 -6.15 -20.83
C TRP A 965 -28.04 -7.21 -20.63
N GLN A 966 -26.88 -6.75 -20.16
CA GLN A 966 -25.72 -7.56 -19.81
C GLN A 966 -25.29 -7.31 -18.37
N GLU A 967 -24.77 -8.36 -17.73
CA GLU A 967 -24.15 -8.29 -16.41
C GLU A 967 -22.79 -7.58 -16.49
N GLN A 968 -22.34 -7.02 -15.37
CA GLN A 968 -20.98 -6.50 -15.24
C GLN A 968 -19.99 -7.67 -15.26
N ASP A 969 -18.91 -7.54 -16.03
CA ASP A 969 -17.89 -8.59 -16.16
C ASP A 969 -16.69 -8.36 -15.21
N GLY A 970 -16.68 -7.24 -14.47
CA GLY A 970 -15.64 -6.92 -13.51
C GLY A 970 -14.35 -6.39 -14.14
N ARG A 971 -14.31 -6.25 -15.47
CA ARG A 971 -13.10 -5.81 -16.21
C ARG A 971 -12.75 -4.35 -15.94
N TYR A 972 -13.76 -3.52 -15.67
CA TYR A 972 -13.62 -2.07 -15.48
C TYR A 972 -14.13 -1.64 -14.10
N PRO A 973 -13.49 -2.06 -13.00
CA PRO A 973 -14.04 -1.90 -11.65
C PRO A 973 -14.23 -0.44 -11.21
N ALA A 974 -13.53 0.52 -11.82
CA ALA A 974 -13.69 1.95 -11.53
C ALA A 974 -14.80 2.63 -12.35
N GLU A 975 -15.15 2.07 -13.51
CA GLU A 975 -16.15 2.62 -14.43
C GLU A 975 -17.49 1.86 -14.40
N GLU A 976 -17.50 0.59 -13.98
CA GLU A 976 -18.72 -0.20 -13.85
C GLU A 976 -19.69 0.40 -12.85
N ALA A 977 -20.94 0.61 -13.30
CA ALA A 977 -21.97 1.25 -12.51
C ALA A 977 -23.35 0.66 -12.80
N GLY A 978 -24.32 1.02 -11.96
CA GLY A 978 -25.66 0.44 -12.03
C GLY A 978 -25.66 -1.04 -11.68
N ARG A 979 -26.66 -1.76 -12.17
CA ARG A 979 -26.78 -3.21 -11.96
C ARG A 979 -26.37 -4.04 -13.16
N GLY A 980 -26.22 -3.40 -14.31
CA GLY A 980 -25.76 -3.98 -15.56
C GLY A 980 -25.75 -2.91 -16.65
N TRP A 981 -25.64 -3.32 -17.91
CA TRP A 981 -25.45 -2.37 -19.01
C TRP A 981 -26.02 -2.87 -20.34
N LEU A 982 -26.23 -1.95 -21.27
CA LEU A 982 -26.70 -2.24 -22.63
C LEU A 982 -25.60 -1.90 -23.66
N PRO A 983 -25.28 -2.78 -24.62
CA PRO A 983 -24.34 -2.46 -25.68
C PRO A 983 -24.96 -1.49 -26.71
N SER A 984 -24.18 -0.50 -27.13
CA SER A 984 -24.49 0.34 -28.29
C SER A 984 -23.23 0.59 -29.11
N ASP A 985 -23.23 0.20 -30.36
CA ASP A 985 -22.14 0.46 -31.29
C ASP A 985 -22.40 1.76 -32.06
N LYS A 986 -21.44 2.68 -32.02
CA LYS A 986 -21.49 3.97 -32.73
C LYS A 986 -20.14 4.29 -33.34
N VAL A 987 -20.10 4.96 -34.49
CA VAL A 987 -18.84 5.51 -35.01
C VAL A 987 -18.39 6.68 -34.14
N ARG A 988 -17.24 6.52 -33.46
CA ARG A 988 -16.72 7.51 -32.50
C ARG A 988 -15.44 8.18 -32.95
N LEU A 989 -14.60 7.48 -33.72
CA LEU A 989 -13.26 7.93 -34.11
C LEU A 989 -13.13 7.90 -35.64
N PHE A 990 -12.85 9.03 -36.27
CA PHE A 990 -12.75 9.13 -37.74
C PHE A 990 -11.82 10.27 -38.17
N PRO A 991 -11.33 10.27 -39.43
CA PRO A 991 -10.44 11.32 -39.92
C PRO A 991 -11.14 12.69 -39.96
N ASN A 992 -10.44 13.77 -39.60
CA ASN A 992 -10.97 15.12 -39.70
C ASN A 992 -10.98 15.59 -41.16
N ARG A 993 -12.17 15.56 -41.77
CA ARG A 993 -12.38 15.97 -43.16
C ARG A 993 -13.59 16.88 -43.30
N PRO A 994 -13.55 17.93 -44.14
CA PRO A 994 -14.70 18.78 -44.40
C PRO A 994 -15.94 18.02 -44.92
N GLU A 995 -15.70 16.92 -45.64
CA GLU A 995 -16.75 16.09 -46.24
C GLU A 995 -17.47 15.21 -45.22
N ILE A 996 -16.86 14.88 -44.06
CA ILE A 996 -17.45 14.00 -43.04
C ILE A 996 -18.29 14.83 -42.06
N ARG A 997 -19.62 14.73 -42.14
CA ARG A 997 -20.56 15.50 -41.32
C ARG A 997 -21.68 14.60 -40.80
N PHE A 998 -22.19 14.96 -39.62
CA PHE A 998 -23.40 14.37 -39.06
C PHE A 998 -24.62 14.80 -39.87
N GLU A 999 -25.52 13.85 -40.10
CA GLU A 999 -26.81 14.04 -40.74
C GLU A 999 -27.95 13.56 -39.83
N ASN A 1000 -29.16 14.05 -40.10
CA ASN A 1000 -30.38 13.89 -39.30
C ASN A 1000 -30.41 14.77 -38.05
N ALA A 1001 -31.43 15.61 -37.93
CA ALA A 1001 -31.58 16.52 -36.79
C ALA A 1001 -31.67 15.79 -35.44
N ILE A 1002 -32.17 14.54 -35.44
CA ILE A 1002 -32.35 13.66 -34.29
C ILE A 1002 -31.94 12.26 -34.70
N HIS A 1003 -31.29 11.53 -33.78
CA HIS A 1003 -30.49 10.34 -34.09
C HIS A 1003 -29.41 10.72 -35.11
N GLU A 1004 -28.64 11.75 -34.77
CA GLU A 1004 -27.55 12.24 -35.59
C GLU A 1004 -26.55 11.11 -35.85
N MET A 1005 -26.27 10.86 -37.13
CA MET A 1005 -25.38 9.79 -37.57
C MET A 1005 -24.33 10.34 -38.51
N VAL A 1006 -23.09 9.88 -38.37
CA VAL A 1006 -21.98 10.20 -39.27
C VAL A 1006 -21.81 9.13 -40.35
N GLU A 1007 -22.37 7.94 -40.11
CA GLU A 1007 -22.35 6.75 -40.94
C GLU A 1007 -22.82 7.01 -42.38
N PRO A 1008 -23.94 7.73 -42.64
CA PRO A 1008 -24.38 7.99 -44.02
C PRO A 1008 -23.32 8.68 -44.88
N THR A 1009 -22.55 9.58 -44.26
CA THR A 1009 -21.47 10.29 -44.95
C THR A 1009 -20.27 9.40 -45.19
N LEU A 1010 -19.90 8.55 -44.21
CA LEU A 1010 -18.81 7.58 -44.33
C LEU A 1010 -19.11 6.53 -45.40
N GLU A 1011 -20.35 6.07 -45.49
CA GLU A 1011 -20.82 5.13 -46.52
C GLU A 1011 -20.69 5.72 -47.93
N ARG A 1012 -21.11 6.98 -48.13
CA ARG A 1012 -20.94 7.67 -49.43
C ARG A 1012 -19.48 7.82 -49.82
N LEU A 1013 -18.60 8.05 -48.84
CA LEU A 1013 -17.16 8.15 -49.05
C LEU A 1013 -16.45 6.79 -49.12
N LYS A 1014 -17.19 5.69 -48.91
CA LYS A 1014 -16.67 4.31 -48.88
C LYS A 1014 -15.57 4.11 -47.84
N ILE A 1015 -15.70 4.76 -46.69
CA ILE A 1015 -14.76 4.62 -45.58
C ILE A 1015 -15.20 3.43 -44.71
N PRO A 1016 -14.38 2.37 -44.56
CA PRO A 1016 -14.70 1.23 -43.71
C PRO A 1016 -14.76 1.63 -42.23
N CYS A 1017 -15.68 1.01 -41.49
CA CYS A 1017 -15.94 1.27 -40.08
C CYS A 1017 -15.79 0.01 -39.20
N PRO A 1018 -14.59 -0.60 -39.07
CA PRO A 1018 -14.40 -1.75 -38.19
C PRO A 1018 -14.68 -1.41 -36.71
N THR A 1019 -15.20 -2.38 -35.96
CA THR A 1019 -15.39 -2.26 -34.52
C THR A 1019 -14.06 -2.37 -33.78
N ALA A 1020 -13.74 -1.38 -32.95
CA ALA A 1020 -12.59 -1.36 -32.07
C ALA A 1020 -12.88 -2.16 -30.79
N THR A 1021 -12.69 -3.49 -30.86
CA THR A 1021 -13.04 -4.43 -29.77
C THR A 1021 -12.23 -4.26 -28.48
N ARG A 1022 -11.14 -3.47 -28.51
CA ARG A 1022 -10.25 -3.22 -27.36
C ARG A 1022 -10.49 -1.88 -26.66
N VAL A 1023 -11.44 -1.07 -27.14
CA VAL A 1023 -11.78 0.23 -26.54
C VAL A 1023 -13.26 0.21 -26.19
N VAL A 1024 -13.61 0.63 -24.97
CA VAL A 1024 -14.98 0.70 -24.50
C VAL A 1024 -15.30 2.14 -24.07
N VAL A 1025 -16.49 2.62 -24.45
CA VAL A 1025 -17.07 3.86 -23.90
C VAL A 1025 -18.02 3.50 -22.77
N HIS A 1026 -17.90 4.17 -21.64
CA HIS A 1026 -18.73 3.96 -20.46
C HIS A 1026 -19.72 5.13 -20.32
N HIS A 1027 -21.02 4.83 -20.41
CA HIS A 1027 -22.09 5.84 -20.45
C HIS A 1027 -23.04 5.69 -19.26
N TYR A 1028 -23.25 6.78 -18.53
CA TYR A 1028 -23.99 6.77 -17.26
C TYR A 1028 -25.39 7.38 -17.34
N GLY A 1029 -25.78 7.95 -18.49
CA GLY A 1029 -27.05 8.66 -18.64
C GLY A 1029 -28.29 7.80 -18.35
N TYR A 1030 -28.19 6.47 -18.47
CA TYR A 1030 -29.28 5.51 -18.20
C TYR A 1030 -29.49 5.18 -16.71
N LEU A 1031 -28.70 5.77 -15.81
CA LEU A 1031 -28.87 5.64 -14.36
C LEU A 1031 -29.83 6.67 -13.77
N ASP A 1032 -30.13 7.75 -14.49
CA ASP A 1032 -31.06 8.80 -14.07
C ASP A 1032 -32.44 8.59 -14.70
N ASP A 1033 -33.30 7.86 -14.00
CA ASP A 1033 -34.63 7.51 -14.48
C ASP A 1033 -35.48 8.74 -14.84
N LYS A 1034 -35.41 9.81 -14.04
CA LYS A 1034 -36.19 11.04 -14.28
C LYS A 1034 -35.74 11.72 -15.57
N ARG A 1035 -34.42 11.83 -15.77
CA ARG A 1035 -33.84 12.41 -16.99
C ARG A 1035 -34.20 11.55 -18.22
N GLN A 1036 -34.19 10.23 -18.09
CA GLN A 1036 -34.58 9.32 -19.15
C GLN A 1036 -36.06 9.45 -19.52
N ASP A 1037 -36.96 9.55 -18.55
CA ASP A 1037 -38.40 9.67 -18.81
C ASP A 1037 -38.73 11.01 -19.49
N GLN A 1038 -38.10 12.11 -19.07
CA GLN A 1038 -38.20 13.40 -19.76
C GLN A 1038 -37.68 13.35 -21.19
N LYS A 1039 -36.54 12.67 -21.42
CA LYS A 1039 -35.94 12.50 -22.74
C LYS A 1039 -36.85 11.70 -23.68
N LYS A 1040 -37.43 10.60 -23.19
CA LYS A 1040 -38.40 9.78 -23.95
C LYS A 1040 -39.66 10.56 -24.32
N ALA A 1041 -40.20 11.36 -23.39
CA ALA A 1041 -41.36 12.21 -23.66
C ALA A 1041 -41.07 13.23 -24.77
N LEU A 1042 -39.91 13.91 -24.71
CA LEU A 1042 -39.47 14.82 -25.76
C LEU A 1042 -39.29 14.11 -27.11
N TYR A 1043 -38.66 12.94 -27.11
CA TYR A 1043 -38.46 12.15 -28.34
C TYR A 1043 -39.77 11.68 -28.97
N TYR A 1044 -40.76 11.34 -28.15
CA TYR A 1044 -42.11 11.06 -28.63
C TYR A 1044 -42.73 12.29 -29.30
N GLU A 1045 -42.71 13.47 -28.67
CA GLU A 1045 -43.26 14.70 -29.25
C GLU A 1045 -42.60 15.06 -30.58
N ILE A 1046 -41.29 14.89 -30.70
CA ILE A 1046 -40.60 15.18 -31.95
C ILE A 1046 -40.85 14.09 -33.00
N GLY A 1047 -40.96 12.82 -32.59
CA GLY A 1047 -41.36 11.73 -33.48
C GLY A 1047 -42.72 11.97 -34.12
N VAL A 1048 -43.68 12.51 -33.36
CA VAL A 1048 -45.00 12.92 -33.87
C VAL A 1048 -44.86 13.99 -34.96
N LYS A 1049 -44.04 15.03 -34.74
CA LYS A 1049 -43.78 16.08 -35.74
C LYS A 1049 -43.11 15.52 -37.00
N LYS A 1050 -42.07 14.70 -36.83
CA LYS A 1050 -41.35 14.05 -37.94
C LYS A 1050 -42.26 13.14 -38.76
N LEU A 1051 -43.18 12.42 -38.11
CA LEU A 1051 -44.16 11.59 -38.82
C LEU A 1051 -45.11 12.44 -39.68
N ALA A 1052 -45.55 13.59 -39.16
CA ALA A 1052 -46.38 14.54 -39.90
C ALA A 1052 -45.64 15.17 -41.09
N GLU A 1053 -44.40 15.60 -40.89
CA GLU A 1053 -43.56 16.24 -41.92
C GLU A 1053 -43.09 15.27 -43.01
N SER A 1054 -42.80 14.02 -42.65
CA SER A 1054 -42.34 12.99 -43.59
C SER A 1054 -43.46 12.33 -44.41
N GLY A 1055 -44.72 12.74 -44.21
CA GLY A 1055 -45.87 12.16 -44.90
C GLY A 1055 -46.13 10.69 -44.56
N GLY A 1056 -45.68 10.22 -43.39
CA GLY A 1056 -45.88 8.82 -42.96
C GLY A 1056 -44.80 7.84 -43.40
N SER A 1057 -43.54 8.27 -43.50
CA SER A 1057 -42.44 7.35 -43.89
C SER A 1057 -42.35 6.13 -42.95
N PRO A 1058 -42.05 4.90 -43.46
CA PRO A 1058 -41.99 3.69 -42.64
C PRO A 1058 -40.99 3.80 -41.49
N LYS A 1059 -39.86 4.48 -41.71
CA LYS A 1059 -38.84 4.74 -40.69
C LYS A 1059 -39.38 5.61 -39.55
N ALA A 1060 -40.12 6.69 -39.87
CA ALA A 1060 -40.72 7.56 -38.84
C ALA A 1060 -41.82 6.84 -38.04
N ILE A 1061 -42.59 5.94 -38.67
CA ILE A 1061 -43.61 5.12 -37.98
C ILE A 1061 -42.94 4.20 -36.97
N VAL A 1062 -41.88 3.48 -37.37
CA VAL A 1062 -41.14 2.56 -36.49
C VAL A 1062 -40.48 3.31 -35.32
N GLU A 1063 -39.81 4.43 -35.61
CA GLU A 1063 -39.19 5.26 -34.56
C GLU A 1063 -40.24 5.73 -33.54
N LEU A 1064 -41.39 6.24 -34.00
CA LEU A 1064 -42.46 6.69 -33.11
C LEU A 1064 -43.08 5.53 -32.31
N ALA A 1065 -43.22 4.33 -32.91
CA ALA A 1065 -43.75 3.15 -32.22
C ALA A 1065 -42.88 2.76 -31.01
N ILE A 1066 -41.55 2.80 -31.17
CA ILE A 1066 -40.59 2.54 -30.09
C ILE A 1066 -40.73 3.61 -29.00
N GLN A 1067 -40.78 4.91 -29.37
CA GLN A 1067 -40.92 5.98 -28.38
C GLN A 1067 -42.26 5.92 -27.62
N ALA A 1068 -43.36 5.63 -28.32
CA ALA A 1068 -44.69 5.48 -27.73
C ALA A 1068 -44.72 4.34 -26.69
N ALA A 1069 -44.12 3.19 -26.99
CA ALA A 1069 -43.97 2.10 -26.04
C ALA A 1069 -43.08 2.48 -24.84
N GLY A 1070 -42.02 3.27 -25.09
CA GLY A 1070 -41.10 3.75 -24.06
C GLY A 1070 -41.71 4.69 -23.01
N ILE A 1071 -42.81 5.37 -23.36
CA ILE A 1071 -43.63 6.19 -22.46
C ILE A 1071 -44.98 5.53 -22.10
N GLU A 1072 -45.06 4.21 -22.25
CA GLU A 1072 -46.20 3.37 -21.86
C GLU A 1072 -47.52 3.65 -22.62
N ARG A 1073 -47.45 4.29 -23.79
CA ARG A 1073 -48.60 4.45 -24.71
C ARG A 1073 -48.77 3.22 -25.58
N TYR A 1074 -49.04 2.08 -24.95
CA TYR A 1074 -49.01 0.77 -25.60
C TYR A 1074 -50.06 0.60 -26.71
N GLU A 1075 -51.28 1.13 -26.55
CA GLU A 1075 -52.31 1.11 -27.60
C GLU A 1075 -51.81 1.76 -28.89
N GLU A 1076 -51.24 2.96 -28.78
CA GLU A 1076 -50.72 3.70 -29.92
C GLU A 1076 -49.48 3.02 -30.52
N ALA A 1077 -48.60 2.48 -29.67
CA ALA A 1077 -47.47 1.69 -30.16
C ALA A 1077 -47.95 0.50 -31.00
N ILE A 1078 -49.00 -0.20 -30.57
CA ILE A 1078 -49.61 -1.30 -31.34
C ILE A 1078 -50.12 -0.81 -32.70
N GLU A 1079 -50.86 0.30 -32.74
CA GLU A 1079 -51.36 0.88 -33.99
C GLU A 1079 -50.21 1.24 -34.94
N LEU A 1080 -49.13 1.84 -34.41
CA LEU A 1080 -47.96 2.23 -35.20
C LEU A 1080 -47.20 1.00 -35.72
N TRP A 1081 -47.00 -0.03 -34.91
CA TRP A 1081 -46.38 -1.28 -35.37
C TRP A 1081 -47.23 -2.00 -36.42
N GLN A 1082 -48.56 -2.01 -36.26
CA GLN A 1082 -49.47 -2.56 -37.28
C GLN A 1082 -49.42 -1.77 -38.59
N ARG A 1083 -49.20 -0.45 -38.53
CA ARG A 1083 -48.94 0.38 -39.71
C ARG A 1083 -47.56 0.14 -40.32
N ALA A 1084 -46.56 -0.23 -39.53
CA ALA A 1084 -45.20 -0.49 -39.99
C ALA A 1084 -45.05 -1.87 -40.67
N LEU A 1085 -45.75 -2.89 -40.18
CA LEU A 1085 -45.64 -4.28 -40.65
C LEU A 1085 -45.85 -4.48 -42.16
N PRO A 1086 -46.80 -3.81 -42.85
CA PRO A 1086 -46.95 -3.94 -44.31
C PRO A 1086 -45.70 -3.56 -45.10
N TYR A 1087 -44.84 -2.69 -44.55
CA TYR A 1087 -43.58 -2.28 -45.19
C TYR A 1087 -42.43 -3.26 -44.94
N ASN A 1088 -42.48 -4.01 -43.83
CA ASN A 1088 -41.52 -5.07 -43.53
C ASN A 1088 -42.22 -6.24 -42.79
N PRO A 1089 -42.90 -7.14 -43.54
CA PRO A 1089 -43.67 -8.24 -42.95
C PRO A 1089 -42.83 -9.33 -42.26
N GLU A 1090 -41.51 -9.33 -42.48
CA GLU A 1090 -40.56 -10.28 -41.89
C GLU A 1090 -39.76 -9.67 -40.72
N SER A 1091 -40.19 -8.53 -40.19
CA SER A 1091 -39.53 -7.89 -39.06
C SER A 1091 -39.82 -8.63 -37.74
N ALA A 1092 -38.90 -9.50 -37.33
CA ALA A 1092 -38.96 -10.17 -36.02
C ALA A 1092 -39.07 -9.16 -34.86
N LEU A 1093 -38.37 -8.02 -34.94
CA LEU A 1093 -38.41 -6.92 -33.98
C LEU A 1093 -39.81 -6.29 -33.85
N ALA A 1094 -40.51 -6.06 -34.97
CA ALA A 1094 -41.86 -5.48 -34.93
C ALA A 1094 -42.86 -6.42 -34.24
N TYR A 1095 -42.80 -7.72 -34.54
CA TYR A 1095 -43.63 -8.72 -33.87
C TYR A 1095 -43.28 -8.90 -32.39
N PHE A 1096 -42.00 -8.82 -32.03
CA PHE A 1096 -41.56 -8.84 -30.63
C PHE A 1096 -42.17 -7.68 -29.85
N ASN A 1097 -42.04 -6.45 -30.36
CA ASN A 1097 -42.57 -5.24 -29.71
C ASN A 1097 -44.10 -5.23 -29.67
N LEU A 1098 -44.78 -5.72 -30.70
CA LEU A 1098 -46.23 -5.95 -30.68
C LEU A 1098 -46.64 -6.93 -29.58
N GLY A 1099 -45.90 -8.03 -29.45
CA GLY A 1099 -46.11 -9.03 -28.41
C GLY A 1099 -45.95 -8.43 -27.02
N TYR A 1100 -44.88 -7.67 -26.80
CA TYR A 1100 -44.61 -6.99 -25.54
C TYR A 1100 -45.67 -5.94 -25.18
N ALA A 1101 -46.08 -5.08 -26.13
CA ALA A 1101 -47.11 -4.08 -25.89
C ALA A 1101 -48.47 -4.72 -25.54
N ASN A 1102 -48.86 -5.81 -26.22
CA ASN A 1102 -50.07 -6.55 -25.89
C ASN A 1102 -49.96 -7.25 -24.52
N LEU A 1103 -48.78 -7.76 -24.16
CA LEU A 1103 -48.51 -8.32 -22.84
C LEU A 1103 -48.73 -7.29 -21.73
N CYS A 1104 -48.17 -6.08 -21.88
CA CYS A 1104 -48.35 -4.99 -20.92
C CYS A 1104 -49.83 -4.59 -20.74
N LEU A 1105 -50.64 -4.71 -21.79
CA LEU A 1105 -52.09 -4.44 -21.75
C LEU A 1105 -52.94 -5.64 -21.26
N GLY A 1106 -52.31 -6.76 -20.89
CA GLY A 1106 -53.02 -7.98 -20.47
C GLY A 1106 -53.73 -8.73 -21.60
N ARG A 1107 -53.42 -8.43 -22.87
CA ARG A 1107 -53.99 -9.07 -24.07
C ARG A 1107 -53.19 -10.31 -24.44
N TYR A 1108 -53.27 -11.34 -23.59
CA TYR A 1108 -52.35 -12.48 -23.62
C TYR A 1108 -52.42 -13.34 -24.90
N ASP A 1109 -53.58 -13.44 -25.55
CA ASP A 1109 -53.73 -14.21 -26.80
C ASP A 1109 -53.11 -13.48 -27.99
N GLU A 1110 -53.32 -12.16 -28.09
CA GLU A 1110 -52.67 -11.29 -29.08
C GLU A 1110 -51.15 -11.28 -28.87
N ALA A 1111 -50.71 -11.15 -27.61
CA ALA A 1111 -49.30 -11.20 -27.23
C ALA A 1111 -48.66 -12.52 -27.68
N TYR A 1112 -49.32 -13.65 -27.40
CA TYR A 1112 -48.85 -14.97 -27.82
C TYR A 1112 -48.66 -15.07 -29.34
N ARG A 1113 -49.66 -14.66 -30.14
CA ARG A 1113 -49.60 -14.75 -31.60
C ARG A 1113 -48.43 -13.91 -32.15
N ALA A 1114 -48.27 -12.69 -31.65
CA ALA A 1114 -47.22 -11.78 -32.10
C ALA A 1114 -45.82 -12.28 -31.69
N THR A 1115 -45.61 -12.62 -30.40
CA THR A 1115 -44.31 -13.11 -29.92
C THR A 1115 -43.92 -14.44 -30.57
N LYS A 1116 -44.88 -15.36 -30.78
CA LYS A 1116 -44.62 -16.60 -31.51
C LYS A 1116 -44.17 -16.32 -32.94
N ARG A 1117 -44.82 -15.38 -33.64
CA ARG A 1117 -44.41 -15.00 -35.00
C ARG A 1117 -43.00 -14.41 -35.04
N SER A 1118 -42.62 -13.64 -34.02
CA SER A 1118 -41.24 -13.14 -33.87
C SER A 1118 -40.23 -14.29 -33.80
N LEU A 1119 -40.50 -15.32 -33.00
CA LEU A 1119 -39.63 -16.50 -32.86
C LEU A 1119 -39.62 -17.39 -34.12
N GLU A 1120 -40.71 -17.46 -34.87
CA GLU A 1120 -40.72 -18.15 -36.17
C GLU A 1120 -39.81 -17.47 -37.21
N LEU A 1121 -39.69 -16.14 -37.15
CA LEU A 1121 -38.81 -15.36 -38.02
C LEU A 1121 -37.36 -15.37 -37.54
N GLN A 1122 -37.15 -15.35 -36.22
CA GLN A 1122 -35.84 -15.37 -35.60
C GLN A 1122 -35.85 -16.27 -34.35
N GLY A 1123 -35.49 -17.54 -34.54
CA GLY A 1123 -35.56 -18.57 -33.49
C GLY A 1123 -34.57 -18.42 -32.35
N ASP A 1124 -33.55 -17.56 -32.49
CA ASP A 1124 -32.56 -17.26 -31.46
C ASP A 1124 -32.81 -15.97 -30.68
N TYR A 1125 -33.98 -15.36 -30.85
CA TYR A 1125 -34.34 -14.11 -30.16
C TYR A 1125 -34.70 -14.38 -28.68
N ARG A 1126 -33.69 -14.32 -27.80
CA ARG A 1126 -33.78 -14.68 -26.38
C ARG A 1126 -34.85 -13.88 -25.62
N GLU A 1127 -34.99 -12.59 -25.88
CA GLU A 1127 -36.02 -11.75 -25.25
C GLU A 1127 -37.44 -12.15 -25.67
N ALA A 1128 -37.63 -12.57 -26.92
CA ALA A 1128 -38.92 -13.11 -27.38
C ALA A 1128 -39.24 -14.45 -26.70
N VAL A 1129 -38.24 -15.29 -26.41
CA VAL A 1129 -38.42 -16.52 -25.62
C VAL A 1129 -38.89 -16.20 -24.20
N ALA A 1130 -38.24 -15.25 -23.52
CA ALA A 1130 -38.61 -14.83 -22.16
C ALA A 1130 -40.04 -14.27 -22.12
N ASN A 1131 -40.41 -13.42 -23.09
CA ASN A 1131 -41.76 -12.89 -23.24
C ASN A 1131 -42.78 -14.01 -23.47
N LEU A 1132 -42.49 -14.96 -24.35
CA LEU A 1132 -43.39 -16.08 -24.64
C LEU A 1132 -43.60 -16.97 -23.41
N ALA A 1133 -42.54 -17.26 -22.66
CA ALA A 1133 -42.64 -18.01 -21.41
C ALA A 1133 -43.51 -17.30 -20.37
N LEU A 1134 -43.36 -15.98 -20.19
CA LEU A 1134 -44.24 -15.19 -19.31
C LEU A 1134 -45.70 -15.21 -19.76
N ILE A 1135 -45.93 -15.03 -21.07
CA ILE A 1135 -47.28 -15.11 -21.66
C ILE A 1135 -47.90 -16.48 -21.36
N GLU A 1136 -47.15 -17.57 -21.52
CA GLU A 1136 -47.65 -18.91 -21.20
C GLU A 1136 -47.94 -19.12 -19.72
N VAL A 1137 -47.13 -18.54 -18.83
CA VAL A 1137 -47.43 -18.50 -17.39
C VAL A 1137 -48.76 -17.80 -17.14
N PHE A 1138 -48.98 -16.61 -17.69
CA PHE A 1138 -50.23 -15.87 -17.48
C PHE A 1138 -51.46 -16.54 -18.09
N ARG A 1139 -51.27 -17.35 -19.14
CA ARG A 1139 -52.31 -18.19 -19.75
C ARG A 1139 -52.62 -19.50 -19.03
N GLY A 1140 -51.93 -19.82 -17.93
CA GLY A 1140 -52.16 -21.07 -17.19
C GLY A 1140 -51.30 -22.26 -17.64
N ARG A 1141 -50.35 -22.08 -18.56
CA ARG A 1141 -49.55 -23.17 -19.17
C ARG A 1141 -48.12 -23.21 -18.65
N HIS A 1142 -47.95 -23.40 -17.34
CA HIS A 1142 -46.64 -23.30 -16.64
C HIS A 1142 -45.63 -24.33 -17.12
N GLN A 1143 -46.07 -25.58 -17.35
CA GLN A 1143 -45.19 -26.63 -17.85
C GLN A 1143 -44.65 -26.32 -19.25
N ALA A 1144 -45.46 -25.67 -20.09
CA ALA A 1144 -45.02 -25.22 -21.42
C ALA A 1144 -43.99 -24.09 -21.33
N ALA A 1145 -44.16 -23.16 -20.38
CA ALA A 1145 -43.17 -22.12 -20.10
C ALA A 1145 -41.84 -22.71 -19.61
N LEU A 1146 -41.86 -23.67 -18.69
CA LEU A 1146 -40.66 -24.35 -18.19
C LEU A 1146 -39.94 -25.12 -19.30
N HIS A 1147 -40.67 -25.87 -20.12
CA HIS A 1147 -40.10 -26.60 -21.25
C HIS A 1147 -39.41 -25.66 -22.24
N LEU A 1148 -40.05 -24.54 -22.59
CA LEU A 1148 -39.48 -23.53 -23.47
C LEU A 1148 -38.16 -22.96 -22.95
N LEU A 1149 -38.06 -22.71 -21.64
CA LEU A 1149 -36.85 -22.20 -20.99
C LEU A 1149 -35.75 -23.27 -20.93
N ASP A 1150 -36.10 -24.52 -20.63
CA ASP A 1150 -35.15 -25.62 -20.51
C ASP A 1150 -34.56 -26.04 -21.88
N GLU A 1151 -35.38 -26.06 -22.94
CA GLU A 1151 -34.92 -26.26 -24.32
C GLU A 1151 -33.91 -25.18 -24.74
N ARG A 1152 -34.21 -23.91 -24.40
CA ARG A 1152 -33.34 -22.80 -24.79
C ARG A 1152 -32.01 -22.81 -24.02
N GLN A 1153 -32.04 -23.08 -22.71
CA GLN A 1153 -30.82 -23.14 -21.91
C GLN A 1153 -29.89 -24.28 -22.34
N ALA A 1154 -30.44 -25.43 -22.75
CA ALA A 1154 -29.66 -26.54 -23.31
C ALA A 1154 -28.95 -26.18 -24.63
N ALA A 1155 -29.53 -25.29 -25.43
CA ALA A 1155 -29.00 -24.88 -26.73
C ALA A 1155 -27.94 -23.76 -26.63
N ASP A 1156 -28.12 -22.78 -25.74
CA ASP A 1156 -27.31 -21.55 -25.73
C ASP A 1156 -26.08 -21.61 -24.79
N ARG A 1157 -26.05 -22.49 -23.78
CA ARG A 1157 -25.05 -22.49 -22.68
C ARG A 1157 -24.84 -21.10 -22.01
N ASP A 1158 -25.80 -20.19 -22.13
CA ASP A 1158 -25.68 -18.79 -21.72
C ASP A 1158 -26.57 -18.48 -20.50
N ASP A 1159 -26.00 -17.85 -19.47
CA ASP A 1159 -26.65 -17.60 -18.17
C ASP A 1159 -27.50 -16.32 -18.19
N TYR A 1160 -28.57 -16.30 -18.99
CA TYR A 1160 -29.44 -15.15 -19.15
C TYR A 1160 -30.39 -14.94 -17.96
N VAL A 1161 -30.18 -13.87 -17.17
CA VAL A 1161 -30.92 -13.55 -15.91
C VAL A 1161 -32.44 -13.58 -16.07
N MET A 1162 -32.98 -13.09 -17.19
CA MET A 1162 -34.43 -13.08 -17.39
C MET A 1162 -35.01 -14.49 -17.48
N PHE A 1163 -34.26 -15.49 -17.95
CA PHE A 1163 -34.73 -16.88 -17.94
C PHE A 1163 -34.88 -17.40 -16.51
N ASP A 1164 -33.96 -17.06 -15.61
CA ASP A 1164 -34.08 -17.45 -14.20
C ASP A 1164 -35.25 -16.77 -13.50
N LEU A 1165 -35.49 -15.48 -13.78
CA LEU A 1165 -36.64 -14.75 -13.25
C LEU A 1165 -37.97 -15.32 -13.74
N VAL A 1166 -38.10 -15.58 -15.05
CA VAL A 1166 -39.33 -16.16 -15.61
C VAL A 1166 -39.52 -17.60 -15.15
N ARG A 1167 -38.43 -18.38 -15.04
CA ARG A 1167 -38.44 -19.72 -14.46
C ARG A 1167 -38.91 -19.69 -13.02
N ALA A 1168 -38.43 -18.74 -12.21
CA ALA A 1168 -38.85 -18.60 -10.83
C ALA A 1168 -40.37 -18.41 -10.72
N VAL A 1169 -40.92 -17.51 -11.54
CA VAL A 1169 -42.37 -17.27 -11.62
C VAL A 1169 -43.11 -18.53 -12.08
N ALA A 1170 -42.62 -19.18 -13.14
CA ALA A 1170 -43.23 -20.40 -13.68
C ALA A 1170 -43.24 -21.55 -12.66
N CYS A 1171 -42.13 -21.79 -11.94
CA CYS A 1171 -42.03 -22.77 -10.86
C CYS A 1171 -43.01 -22.48 -9.73
N CYS A 1172 -43.09 -21.22 -9.27
CA CYS A 1172 -44.06 -20.83 -8.23
C CYS A 1172 -45.50 -21.10 -8.68
N CYS A 1173 -45.83 -20.78 -9.93
CA CYS A 1173 -47.13 -21.06 -10.54
C CYS A 1173 -47.39 -22.56 -10.80
N ASN A 1174 -46.34 -23.38 -10.85
CA ASN A 1174 -46.40 -24.84 -11.04
C ASN A 1174 -46.42 -25.60 -9.70
N HIS A 1175 -46.67 -24.92 -8.58
CA HIS A 1175 -46.61 -25.48 -7.23
C HIS A 1175 -45.22 -26.01 -6.81
N GLU A 1176 -44.14 -25.44 -7.36
CA GLU A 1176 -42.74 -25.70 -7.00
C GLU A 1176 -42.08 -24.45 -6.38
N PRO A 1177 -42.58 -23.92 -5.24
CA PRO A 1177 -42.11 -22.65 -4.69
C PRO A 1177 -40.65 -22.68 -4.22
N GLU A 1178 -40.13 -23.83 -3.78
CA GLU A 1178 -38.73 -23.97 -3.36
C GLU A 1178 -37.76 -23.86 -4.55
N ARG A 1179 -38.13 -24.47 -5.69
CA ARG A 1179 -37.38 -24.33 -6.94
C ARG A 1179 -37.46 -22.89 -7.45
N GLY A 1180 -38.63 -22.27 -7.33
CA GLY A 1180 -38.80 -20.85 -7.65
C GLY A 1180 -37.95 -19.93 -6.77
N GLU A 1181 -37.91 -20.18 -5.46
CA GLU A 1181 -37.05 -19.48 -4.51
C GLU A 1181 -35.57 -19.64 -4.84
N GLY A 1182 -35.13 -20.86 -5.21
CA GLY A 1182 -33.76 -21.12 -5.67
C GLY A 1182 -33.37 -20.31 -6.90
N CYS A 1183 -34.27 -20.20 -7.89
CA CYS A 1183 -34.07 -19.35 -9.05
C CYS A 1183 -33.98 -17.86 -8.69
N PHE A 1184 -34.89 -17.36 -7.85
CA PHE A 1184 -34.80 -15.97 -7.37
C PHE A 1184 -33.51 -15.69 -6.58
N ARG A 1185 -33.07 -16.64 -5.75
CA ARG A 1185 -31.84 -16.52 -4.96
C ARG A 1185 -30.61 -16.43 -5.85
N SER A 1186 -30.54 -17.24 -6.91
CA SER A 1186 -29.47 -17.15 -7.93
C SER A 1186 -29.36 -15.74 -8.51
N VAL A 1187 -30.50 -15.09 -8.79
CA VAL A 1187 -30.51 -13.72 -9.33
C VAL A 1187 -30.09 -12.69 -8.27
N VAL A 1188 -30.49 -12.85 -7.01
CA VAL A 1188 -30.04 -12.00 -5.89
C VAL A 1188 -28.52 -12.10 -5.69
N GLU A 1189 -27.96 -13.30 -5.82
CA GLU A 1189 -26.51 -13.56 -5.72
C GLU A 1189 -25.71 -12.88 -6.84
N ARG A 1190 -26.35 -12.60 -7.99
CA ARG A 1190 -25.79 -11.82 -9.12
C ARG A 1190 -26.02 -10.31 -8.97
N HIS A 1191 -26.47 -9.84 -7.81
CA HIS A 1191 -26.73 -8.42 -7.50
C HIS A 1191 -27.73 -7.71 -8.42
N VAL A 1192 -28.60 -8.47 -9.06
CA VAL A 1192 -29.70 -7.92 -9.83
C VAL A 1192 -30.90 -7.77 -8.90
N GLU A 1193 -31.44 -6.56 -8.78
CA GLU A 1193 -32.72 -6.36 -8.08
C GLU A 1193 -33.85 -6.30 -9.10
N PHE A 1194 -34.88 -7.07 -8.79
CA PHE A 1194 -35.96 -7.46 -9.67
C PHE A 1194 -37.33 -7.32 -8.98
N GLY A 1195 -37.43 -6.49 -7.94
CA GLY A 1195 -38.67 -6.26 -7.20
C GLY A 1195 -39.78 -5.75 -8.12
N THR A 1196 -39.46 -4.77 -8.97
CA THR A 1196 -40.40 -4.25 -9.98
C THR A 1196 -40.88 -5.34 -10.96
N PHE A 1197 -40.01 -6.30 -11.31
CA PHE A 1197 -40.38 -7.45 -12.13
C PHE A 1197 -41.37 -8.36 -11.39
N VAL A 1198 -41.09 -8.70 -10.12
CA VAL A 1198 -41.98 -9.51 -9.27
C VAL A 1198 -43.33 -8.83 -9.08
N GLU A 1199 -43.35 -7.54 -8.80
CA GLU A 1199 -44.57 -6.74 -8.65
C GLU A 1199 -45.40 -6.75 -9.94
N THR A 1200 -44.73 -6.62 -11.09
CA THR A 1200 -45.37 -6.65 -12.42
C THR A 1200 -45.92 -8.02 -12.73
N ALA A 1201 -45.16 -9.10 -12.50
CA ALA A 1201 -45.64 -10.46 -12.68
C ALA A 1201 -46.84 -10.77 -11.76
N ALA A 1202 -46.78 -10.36 -10.50
CA ALA A 1202 -47.87 -10.52 -9.54
C ALA A 1202 -49.14 -9.73 -9.96
N ARG A 1203 -48.97 -8.53 -10.53
CA ARG A 1203 -50.08 -7.75 -11.08
C ARG A 1203 -50.77 -8.47 -12.24
N HIS A 1204 -50.00 -8.97 -13.21
CA HIS A 1204 -50.55 -9.72 -14.34
C HIS A 1204 -51.23 -11.03 -13.92
N LEU A 1205 -50.65 -11.77 -12.97
CA LEU A 1205 -51.29 -12.96 -12.39
C LEU A 1205 -52.62 -12.62 -11.74
N ARG A 1206 -52.70 -11.53 -10.96
CA ARG A 1206 -53.98 -11.06 -10.39
C ARG A 1206 -55.00 -10.69 -11.47
N GLN A 1207 -54.58 -9.97 -12.51
CA GLN A 1207 -55.45 -9.61 -13.65
C GLN A 1207 -55.94 -10.84 -14.42
N ALA A 1208 -55.13 -11.90 -14.51
CA ALA A 1208 -55.49 -13.18 -15.10
C ALA A 1208 -56.36 -14.07 -14.17
N GLY A 1209 -56.80 -13.57 -13.01
CA GLY A 1209 -57.61 -14.34 -12.05
C GLY A 1209 -56.82 -15.31 -11.16
N ARG A 1210 -55.49 -15.20 -11.12
CA ARG A 1210 -54.55 -16.12 -10.46
C ARG A 1210 -53.91 -15.53 -9.20
N GLY A 1211 -54.74 -15.06 -8.27
CA GLY A 1211 -54.29 -14.37 -7.06
C GLY A 1211 -53.41 -15.21 -6.11
N ALA A 1212 -53.67 -16.52 -6.01
CA ALA A 1212 -52.88 -17.43 -5.19
C ALA A 1212 -51.43 -17.59 -5.72
N ASP A 1213 -51.29 -17.67 -7.04
CA ASP A 1213 -49.99 -17.76 -7.70
C ASP A 1213 -49.20 -16.46 -7.54
N ALA A 1214 -49.88 -15.30 -7.62
CA ALA A 1214 -49.27 -14.02 -7.34
C ALA A 1214 -48.68 -13.95 -5.91
N ALA A 1215 -49.40 -14.46 -4.92
CA ALA A 1215 -48.93 -14.52 -3.53
C ALA A 1215 -47.74 -15.49 -3.38
N ALA A 1216 -47.76 -16.64 -4.07
CA ALA A 1216 -46.65 -17.59 -4.06
C ALA A 1216 -45.36 -16.99 -4.64
N VAL A 1217 -45.46 -16.27 -5.77
CA VAL A 1217 -44.32 -15.57 -6.40
C VAL A 1217 -43.74 -14.50 -5.48
N VAL A 1218 -44.59 -13.64 -4.91
CA VAL A 1218 -44.18 -12.58 -3.97
C VAL A 1218 -43.51 -13.18 -2.73
N GLY A 1219 -44.10 -14.25 -2.16
CA GLY A 1219 -43.55 -14.94 -1.00
C GLY A 1219 -42.19 -15.58 -1.26
N ALA A 1220 -42.03 -16.26 -2.40
CA ALA A 1220 -40.75 -16.88 -2.78
C ALA A 1220 -39.67 -15.82 -3.04
N ALA A 1221 -39.99 -14.72 -3.73
CA ALA A 1221 -39.06 -13.62 -3.95
C ALA A 1221 -38.63 -12.95 -2.63
N GLY A 1222 -39.56 -12.72 -1.71
CA GLY A 1222 -39.27 -12.16 -0.39
C GLY A 1222 -38.33 -13.06 0.43
N LYS A 1223 -38.57 -14.37 0.44
CA LYS A 1223 -37.68 -15.35 1.09
C LYS A 1223 -36.29 -15.41 0.46
N ALA A 1224 -36.20 -15.24 -0.86
CA ALA A 1224 -34.93 -15.16 -1.58
C ALA A 1224 -34.13 -13.87 -1.28
N GLY A 1225 -34.69 -12.91 -0.54
CA GLY A 1225 -34.02 -11.66 -0.16
C GLY A 1225 -34.30 -10.48 -1.11
N CYS A 1226 -35.30 -10.59 -1.99
CA CYS A 1226 -35.72 -9.49 -2.85
C CYS A 1226 -36.37 -8.37 -2.03
N ARG A 1227 -35.95 -7.12 -2.23
CA ARG A 1227 -36.63 -5.94 -1.66
C ARG A 1227 -37.82 -5.58 -2.54
N LEU A 1228 -39.03 -5.86 -2.05
CA LEU A 1228 -40.27 -5.42 -2.68
C LEU A 1228 -40.62 -4.01 -2.19
N GLY A 1229 -41.14 -3.15 -3.06
CA GLY A 1229 -41.59 -1.82 -2.69
C GLY A 1229 -42.66 -1.92 -1.60
N GLY A 1230 -42.45 -1.25 -0.46
CA GLY A 1230 -43.43 -1.19 0.61
C GLY A 1230 -44.69 -0.49 0.13
N GLY A 1231 -45.68 -1.27 -0.32
CA GLY A 1231 -46.90 -0.74 -0.93
C GLY A 1231 -47.80 -1.82 -1.53
N SER A 1232 -48.30 -2.74 -0.72
CA SER A 1232 -49.65 -3.27 -0.86
C SER A 1232 -50.17 -3.78 0.48
#